data_AF-A0A142Y9J5-F1
#
_entry.id   AF-A0A142Y9J5-F1
#
_cell.length_a   1.000
_cell.length_b   1.000
_cell.length_c   1.000
_cell.angle_alpha   90.00
_cell.angle_beta   90.00
_cell.angle_gamma   90.00
#
_symmetry.space_group_name_H-M   'P 1'
#
loop_
_entity.id
_entity.type
_entity.pdbx_description
1 polymer ?
#
loop_
_entity_poly.entity_id
_entity_poly.type
_entity_poly.pdbx_seq_one_letter_code
_entity_poly.pdbx_strand_id
1 'polypeptide(L)'
;MAGRRALIIGSQCNALGRLSFLPDVAQRLHSLMTDGPGACAGVPLEGRPAGLLLDPSVAETKDAIDGAIRAAAEAGESLILAYVGHGDFQNSHFFLMPTDAQKATSKSAVHLAKCIGECLEEYPGFRGLTVLVDACHAGMGVEQAMASWAEFVKGLSGFELLTATDDQETANAPLFRTLTEILERGDPEAGDRVTSRDVHRRLRAAYHPAQRAAFNADVDLGRNPAKDPGDVFWQDSPGRPQILQRTWYFQPTADLGRLVAASQAEPIVVLAGAAGSGKSTLASALTRPELATGLVPEGFVQAIGVLLAQTTEVGLARDLETQLKRSVPGFADAVQAFQLAVPDDERKRLDHLSLKVLRPLAYLPESSVVRIILDGFDQLSQPMRDLMERTLAESPPALRLIVTAHPETPGCPPGRRLALEPTDASALDAYLKARDIPAAARSAILGRAGGQWLVATLLADAVIAEPGIDLAHLPGTVAEAYAKRLEQTTGGSSSEWRDRFGPILAALAVAGSGPILPLPLLVHASATLEGPSDEDSVRAALDALGGLVVRGESGAPTEHVGLFHATLPEYLLSVPAADSGFEIDAPAAHRAMIQAIDVLAPSTKRLLDDPLHRYAFLREVHHHWMVEDHARAYNCLYQRESNIPRANLLRWEEWVSPFGQRSDTDDPRTLRFRSQVAFWTGECGDARGALAAYAALLPDRERALGRDHPDVLTTRGNLAAWTGECGDARGALAAYAALLPDQERALGPDHPDTLATLGILGLYAALVGDRPQSCRWLREGLSRAEKRFEPDYPLIKDLRNLMEQVGCGSP
;
A
#
# COMPACT_ATOMS: atom_id res chain seq x y z
N MET A 1 0.15 5.33 20.70
CA MET A 1 -1.00 4.42 20.56
C MET A 1 -2.09 4.94 21.47
N ALA A 2 -3.26 5.31 20.94
CA ALA A 2 -4.42 5.60 21.79
C ALA A 2 -4.96 4.29 22.39
N GLY A 3 -5.26 4.28 23.69
CA GLY A 3 -5.71 3.08 24.41
C GLY A 3 -7.20 2.77 24.21
N ARG A 4 -7.60 1.55 24.56
CA ARG A 4 -9.00 1.09 24.63
C ARG A 4 -9.29 0.64 26.05
N ARG A 5 -10.47 0.97 26.57
CA ARG A 5 -10.95 0.47 27.86
C ARG A 5 -12.07 -0.56 27.71
N ALA A 6 -12.17 -1.47 28.66
CA ALA A 6 -13.25 -2.45 28.71
C ALA A 6 -13.96 -2.43 30.07
N LEU A 7 -15.30 -2.43 30.03
CA LEU A 7 -16.19 -2.73 31.15
C LEU A 7 -17.12 -3.87 30.73
N ILE A 8 -17.01 -5.00 31.43
CA ILE A 8 -17.79 -6.21 31.18
C ILE A 8 -18.68 -6.47 32.40
N ILE A 9 -19.99 -6.50 32.15
CA ILE A 9 -21.03 -6.66 33.16
C ILE A 9 -21.74 -7.99 32.92
N GLY A 10 -21.62 -8.90 33.89
CA GLY A 10 -22.40 -10.15 33.93
C GLY A 10 -23.44 -10.06 35.04
N SER A 11 -24.72 -10.25 34.77
CA SER A 11 -25.75 -10.05 35.80
C SER A 11 -26.92 -11.03 35.78
N GLN A 12 -27.26 -11.53 36.97
CA GLN A 12 -28.41 -12.38 37.26
C GLN A 12 -29.45 -11.66 38.13
N CYS A 13 -30.55 -11.22 37.52
CA CYS A 13 -31.73 -10.74 38.23
C CYS A 13 -32.34 -11.81 39.16
N ASN A 14 -32.55 -11.49 40.44
CA ASN A 14 -33.16 -12.40 41.41
C ASN A 14 -34.64 -12.70 41.14
N ALA A 15 -35.35 -11.77 40.47
CA ALA A 15 -36.74 -11.96 40.08
C ALA A 15 -36.89 -12.86 38.84
N LEU A 16 -35.80 -13.13 38.13
CA LEU A 16 -35.73 -13.99 36.95
C LEU A 16 -34.91 -15.24 37.27
N GLY A 17 -35.03 -16.28 36.44
CA GLY A 17 -34.30 -17.53 36.66
C GLY A 17 -32.79 -17.34 36.61
N ARG A 18 -32.02 -18.09 37.41
CA ARG A 18 -30.55 -18.09 37.33
C ARG A 18 -30.07 -18.73 36.03
N LEU A 19 -29.10 -18.10 35.38
CA LEU A 19 -28.49 -18.60 34.16
C LEU A 19 -27.13 -19.22 34.52
N SER A 20 -27.05 -20.54 34.44
CA SER A 20 -25.90 -21.32 34.93
C SER A 20 -24.56 -21.00 34.26
N PHE A 21 -24.56 -20.34 33.10
CA PHE A 21 -23.36 -19.99 32.34
C PHE A 21 -22.80 -18.58 32.63
N LEU A 22 -23.55 -17.70 33.30
CA LEU A 22 -23.26 -16.26 33.29
C LEU A 22 -21.95 -15.84 33.96
N PRO A 23 -21.64 -16.30 35.19
CA PRO A 23 -20.39 -15.90 35.85
C PRO A 23 -19.16 -16.29 35.02
N ASP A 24 -19.17 -17.51 34.46
CA ASP A 24 -18.07 -18.06 33.70
C ASP A 24 -17.88 -17.33 32.36
N VAL A 25 -18.97 -17.04 31.64
CA VAL A 25 -18.90 -16.36 30.33
C VAL A 25 -18.40 -14.91 30.47
N ALA A 26 -18.87 -14.18 31.48
CA ALA A 26 -18.43 -12.79 31.72
C ALA A 26 -16.96 -12.72 32.18
N GLN A 27 -16.54 -13.58 33.12
CA GLN A 27 -15.15 -13.67 33.57
C GLN A 27 -14.21 -14.05 32.42
N ARG A 28 -14.63 -14.98 31.58
CA ARG A 28 -13.82 -15.46 30.46
C ARG A 28 -13.62 -14.40 29.39
N LEU A 29 -14.68 -13.69 29.01
CA LEU A 29 -14.54 -12.56 28.09
C LEU A 29 -13.65 -11.47 28.70
N HIS A 30 -13.80 -11.17 30.00
CA HIS A 30 -12.95 -10.19 30.68
C HIS A 30 -11.48 -10.51 30.60
N SER A 31 -11.09 -11.74 30.95
CA SER A 31 -9.70 -12.17 30.86
C SER A 31 -9.15 -12.04 29.43
N LEU A 32 -9.92 -12.39 28.40
CA LEU A 32 -9.48 -12.26 27.00
C LEU A 32 -9.39 -10.81 26.52
N MET A 33 -10.25 -9.94 27.04
CA MET A 33 -10.29 -8.54 26.65
C MET A 33 -9.19 -7.72 27.34
N THR A 34 -8.87 -8.00 28.60
CA THR A 34 -7.86 -7.25 29.37
C THR A 34 -6.48 -7.86 29.28
N ASP A 35 -6.36 -9.14 29.63
CA ASP A 35 -5.08 -9.85 29.74
C ASP A 35 -4.73 -10.65 28.48
N GLY A 36 -5.69 -10.79 27.57
CA GLY A 36 -5.59 -11.58 26.34
C GLY A 36 -5.49 -10.74 25.06
N PRO A 37 -5.89 -11.32 23.92
CA PRO A 37 -5.75 -10.68 22.60
C PRO A 37 -6.49 -9.34 22.46
N GLY A 38 -7.52 -9.09 23.28
CA GLY A 38 -8.24 -7.83 23.31
C GLY A 38 -7.36 -6.63 23.70
N ALA A 39 -6.36 -6.83 24.56
CA ALA A 39 -5.40 -5.80 24.98
C ALA A 39 -6.04 -4.45 25.38
N CYS A 40 -7.13 -4.51 26.16
CA CYS A 40 -7.83 -3.34 26.69
C CYS A 40 -7.41 -3.06 28.13
N ALA A 41 -7.35 -1.79 28.51
CA ALA A 41 -7.25 -1.41 29.91
C ALA A 41 -8.60 -1.65 30.62
N GLY A 42 -8.60 -2.33 31.77
CA GLY A 42 -9.81 -2.47 32.58
C GLY A 42 -10.25 -1.11 33.15
N VAL A 43 -11.56 -0.83 33.16
CA VAL A 43 -12.11 0.33 33.86
C VAL A 43 -11.89 0.17 35.37
N PRO A 44 -11.32 1.15 36.10
CA PRO A 44 -11.16 1.06 37.55
C PRO A 44 -12.51 0.91 38.25
N LEU A 45 -12.64 -0.11 39.11
CA LEU A 45 -13.83 -0.36 39.93
C LEU A 45 -13.41 -0.53 41.40
N GLU A 46 -14.13 0.11 42.32
CA GLU A 46 -13.77 0.09 43.74
C GLU A 46 -14.02 -1.30 44.35
N GLY A 47 -12.99 -1.86 45.00
CA GLY A 47 -13.08 -3.16 45.66
C GLY A 47 -13.29 -4.36 44.74
N ARG A 48 -13.10 -4.20 43.42
CA ARG A 48 -13.34 -5.23 42.39
C ARG A 48 -12.21 -5.26 41.36
N PRO A 49 -12.05 -6.34 40.58
CA PRO A 49 -11.14 -6.37 39.45
C PRO A 49 -11.49 -5.26 38.43
N ALA A 50 -10.47 -4.58 37.89
CA ALA A 50 -10.69 -3.54 36.90
C ALA A 50 -11.36 -4.12 35.64
N GLY A 51 -12.49 -3.52 35.23
CA GLY A 51 -13.22 -3.87 34.01
C GLY A 51 -14.19 -5.05 34.12
N LEU A 52 -14.39 -5.64 35.30
CA LEU A 52 -15.36 -6.73 35.51
C LEU A 52 -16.34 -6.44 36.64
N LEU A 53 -17.62 -6.49 36.33
CA LEU A 53 -18.71 -6.29 37.28
C LEU A 53 -19.68 -7.48 37.23
N LEU A 54 -19.68 -8.30 38.28
CA LEU A 54 -20.58 -9.44 38.41
C LEU A 54 -21.73 -9.16 39.38
N ASP A 55 -22.93 -9.55 38.96
CA ASP A 55 -24.19 -9.45 39.68
C ASP A 55 -24.39 -8.10 40.41
N PRO A 56 -24.17 -6.95 39.73
CA PRO A 56 -24.39 -5.64 40.34
C PRO A 56 -25.87 -5.37 40.64
N SER A 57 -26.11 -4.45 41.56
CA SER A 57 -27.40 -3.77 41.71
C SER A 57 -27.66 -2.78 40.57
N VAL A 58 -28.90 -2.28 40.46
CA VAL A 58 -29.28 -1.23 39.51
C VAL A 58 -28.46 0.05 39.72
N ALA A 59 -28.19 0.43 40.97
CA ALA A 59 -27.37 1.60 41.29
C ALA A 59 -25.92 1.39 40.85
N GLU A 60 -25.30 0.28 41.26
CA GLU A 60 -23.91 -0.04 40.90
C GLU A 60 -23.72 -0.15 39.37
N THR A 61 -24.73 -0.65 38.65
CA THR A 61 -24.68 -0.74 37.18
C THR A 61 -24.64 0.64 36.52
N LYS A 62 -25.47 1.58 36.98
CA LYS A 62 -25.50 2.96 36.45
C LYS A 62 -24.20 3.69 36.77
N ASP A 63 -23.75 3.61 38.02
CA ASP A 63 -22.52 4.25 38.48
C ASP A 63 -21.28 3.72 37.72
N ALA A 64 -21.26 2.42 37.42
CA ALA A 64 -20.18 1.81 36.65
C ALA A 64 -20.17 2.26 35.18
N ILE A 65 -21.34 2.38 34.53
CA ILE A 65 -21.44 2.86 33.15
C ILE A 65 -20.98 4.32 33.05
N ASP A 66 -21.48 5.18 33.94
CA ASP A 66 -21.08 6.59 33.99
C ASP A 66 -19.58 6.74 34.25
N GLY A 67 -19.07 6.05 35.28
CA GLY A 67 -17.65 6.07 35.63
C GLY A 67 -16.75 5.56 34.51
N ALA A 68 -17.20 4.57 33.73
CA ALA A 68 -16.45 4.04 32.59
C ALA A 68 -16.34 5.04 31.43
N ILE A 69 -17.45 5.70 31.08
CA ILE A 69 -17.48 6.72 30.02
C ILE A 69 -16.61 7.90 30.43
N ARG A 70 -16.76 8.40 31.66
CA ARG A 70 -15.91 9.47 32.20
C ARG A 70 -14.43 9.12 32.13
N ALA A 71 -14.04 7.95 32.64
CA ALA A 71 -12.64 7.54 32.67
C ALA A 71 -12.03 7.39 31.26
N ALA A 72 -12.81 6.92 30.29
CA ALA A 72 -12.35 6.81 28.90
C ALA A 72 -12.29 8.18 28.21
N ALA A 73 -13.26 9.07 28.47
CA ALA A 73 -13.25 10.45 27.97
C ALA A 73 -12.05 11.26 28.51
N GLU A 74 -11.77 11.19 29.81
CA GLU A 74 -10.62 11.85 30.45
C GLU A 74 -9.27 11.35 29.90
N ALA A 75 -9.20 10.08 29.52
CA ALA A 75 -7.99 9.48 28.96
C ALA A 75 -7.85 9.67 27.43
N GLY A 76 -8.87 10.19 26.74
CA GLY A 76 -8.91 10.26 25.28
C GLY A 76 -8.95 8.90 24.59
N GLU A 77 -9.50 7.89 25.26
CA GLU A 77 -9.56 6.48 24.85
C GLU A 77 -10.98 6.10 24.37
N SER A 78 -11.11 5.01 23.61
CA SER A 78 -12.43 4.44 23.31
C SER A 78 -12.84 3.40 24.38
N LEU A 79 -14.15 3.17 24.51
CA LEU A 79 -14.72 2.25 25.50
C LEU A 79 -15.44 1.08 24.83
N ILE A 80 -15.18 -0.13 25.34
CA ILE A 80 -15.97 -1.33 25.09
C ILE A 80 -16.81 -1.58 26.34
N LEU A 81 -18.13 -1.41 26.21
CA LEU A 81 -19.12 -1.70 27.23
C LEU A 81 -19.86 -2.99 26.85
N ALA A 82 -19.63 -4.06 27.58
CA ALA A 82 -20.26 -5.35 27.31
C ALA A 82 -21.20 -5.76 28.44
N TYR A 83 -22.42 -6.16 28.11
CA TYR A 83 -23.41 -6.67 29.06
C TYR A 83 -23.91 -8.05 28.63
N VAL A 84 -23.88 -9.01 29.55
CA VAL A 84 -24.49 -10.34 29.40
C VAL A 84 -25.40 -10.61 30.61
N GLY A 85 -26.66 -10.95 30.35
CA GLY A 85 -27.62 -11.08 31.44
C GLY A 85 -29.06 -11.09 30.97
N HIS A 86 -29.96 -10.75 31.90
CA HIS A 86 -31.38 -10.63 31.60
C HIS A 86 -31.68 -9.26 31.00
N GLY A 87 -32.54 -9.27 29.98
CA GLY A 87 -33.11 -8.08 29.37
C GLY A 87 -34.62 -8.21 29.35
N ASP A 88 -35.32 -7.09 29.48
CA ASP A 88 -36.78 -7.05 29.37
C ASP A 88 -37.19 -5.80 28.57
N PHE A 89 -38.25 -5.94 27.77
CA PHE A 89 -38.77 -4.90 26.90
C PHE A 89 -40.19 -4.56 27.32
N GLN A 90 -40.37 -3.40 27.95
CA GLN A 90 -41.67 -2.91 28.40
C GLN A 90 -41.87 -1.44 28.07
N ASN A 91 -43.12 -1.07 27.76
CA ASN A 91 -43.50 0.31 27.44
C ASN A 91 -42.63 0.94 26.35
N SER A 92 -42.31 0.17 25.30
CA SER A 92 -41.46 0.61 24.19
C SER A 92 -40.05 1.03 24.61
N HIS A 93 -39.50 0.39 25.63
CA HIS A 93 -38.13 0.61 26.10
C HIS A 93 -37.48 -0.70 26.53
N PHE A 94 -36.19 -0.80 26.25
CA PHE A 94 -35.36 -1.93 26.69
C PHE A 94 -34.65 -1.61 28.01
N PHE A 95 -34.68 -2.58 28.91
CA PHE A 95 -34.06 -2.50 30.22
C PHE A 95 -33.11 -3.66 30.44
N LEU A 96 -31.90 -3.34 30.91
CA LEU A 96 -31.05 -4.34 31.54
C LEU A 96 -31.64 -4.65 32.91
N MET A 97 -31.58 -5.92 33.32
CA MET A 97 -32.16 -6.40 34.58
C MET A 97 -31.05 -6.86 35.54
N PRO A 98 -30.47 -5.93 36.34
CA PRO A 98 -29.51 -6.25 37.39
C PRO A 98 -30.09 -7.07 38.55
N THR A 99 -29.27 -7.42 39.53
CA THR A 99 -29.58 -8.40 40.59
C THR A 99 -30.82 -8.07 41.42
N ASP A 100 -31.00 -6.79 41.78
CA ASP A 100 -32.12 -6.28 42.56
C ASP A 100 -33.28 -5.74 41.71
N ALA A 101 -33.22 -5.95 40.39
CA ALA A 101 -34.29 -5.55 39.49
C ALA A 101 -35.56 -6.39 39.75
N GLN A 102 -36.71 -5.72 39.84
CA GLN A 102 -38.00 -6.38 40.07
C GLN A 102 -38.91 -6.33 38.84
N LYS A 103 -38.88 -5.21 38.11
CA LYS A 103 -39.69 -4.94 36.91
C LYS A 103 -38.92 -4.04 35.96
N ALA A 104 -39.21 -4.14 34.66
CA ALA A 104 -38.64 -3.28 33.64
C ALA A 104 -39.24 -1.86 33.68
N THR A 105 -38.75 -1.05 34.64
CA THR A 105 -39.08 0.37 34.75
C THR A 105 -37.81 1.16 35.07
N SER A 106 -37.77 2.45 34.73
CA SER A 106 -36.58 3.29 34.97
C SER A 106 -36.18 3.43 36.45
N LYS A 107 -37.09 3.10 37.38
CA LYS A 107 -36.85 3.08 38.83
C LYS A 107 -36.27 1.75 39.34
N SER A 108 -36.59 0.64 38.68
CA SER A 108 -36.30 -0.72 39.16
C SER A 108 -35.42 -1.53 38.20
N ALA A 109 -34.92 -0.92 37.13
CA ALA A 109 -34.04 -1.53 36.14
C ALA A 109 -33.19 -0.43 35.46
N VAL A 110 -32.27 -0.82 34.58
CA VAL A 110 -31.38 0.12 33.88
C VAL A 110 -31.89 0.36 32.47
N HIS A 111 -32.40 1.56 32.22
CA HIS A 111 -32.78 2.01 30.88
C HIS A 111 -31.50 2.35 30.11
N LEU A 112 -31.04 1.43 29.26
CA LEU A 112 -29.74 1.53 28.61
C LEU A 112 -29.64 2.78 27.73
N ALA A 113 -30.69 3.05 26.94
CA ALA A 113 -30.74 4.18 26.03
C ALA A 113 -30.55 5.51 26.80
N LYS A 114 -31.33 5.66 27.87
CA LYS A 114 -31.29 6.85 28.70
C LYS A 114 -29.93 7.03 29.40
N CYS A 115 -29.42 5.95 30.00
CA CYS A 115 -28.18 5.99 30.79
C CYS A 115 -26.97 6.43 29.95
N ILE A 116 -26.77 5.83 28.78
CA ILE A 116 -25.64 6.21 27.92
C ILE A 116 -25.88 7.57 27.27
N GLY A 117 -27.12 7.89 26.89
CA GLY A 117 -27.46 9.19 26.29
C GLY A 117 -27.12 10.38 27.20
N GLU A 118 -27.51 10.29 28.47
CA GLU A 118 -27.19 11.33 29.48
C GLU A 118 -25.67 11.48 29.67
N CYS A 119 -24.92 10.37 29.71
CA CYS A 119 -23.46 10.43 29.79
C CYS A 119 -22.81 11.02 28.53
N LEU A 120 -23.27 10.65 27.32
CA LEU A 120 -22.72 11.20 26.08
C LEU A 120 -22.96 12.71 25.93
N GLU A 121 -24.08 13.22 26.45
CA GLU A 121 -24.37 14.65 26.50
C GLU A 121 -23.40 15.40 27.44
N GLU A 122 -23.01 14.79 28.56
CA GLU A 122 -22.08 15.37 29.53
C GLU A 122 -20.62 15.37 29.05
N TYR A 123 -20.25 14.43 28.15
CA TYR A 123 -18.88 14.26 27.66
C TYR A 123 -18.77 14.36 26.11
N PRO A 124 -18.92 15.56 25.52
CA PRO A 124 -18.97 15.76 24.06
C PRO A 124 -17.65 15.46 23.31
N GLY A 125 -16.53 15.29 24.03
CA GLY A 125 -15.21 14.94 23.48
C GLY A 125 -14.89 13.44 23.47
N PHE A 126 -15.89 12.59 23.74
CA PHE A 126 -15.68 11.15 23.85
C PHE A 126 -15.27 10.54 22.51
N ARG A 127 -14.18 9.77 22.48
CA ARG A 127 -13.59 9.29 21.22
C ARG A 127 -14.48 8.26 20.53
N GLY A 128 -14.94 7.23 21.23
CA GLY A 128 -15.75 6.19 20.61
C GLY A 128 -16.24 5.14 21.59
N LEU A 129 -17.36 4.51 21.23
CA LEU A 129 -18.11 3.59 22.10
C LEU A 129 -18.50 2.34 21.34
N THR A 130 -18.19 1.18 21.91
CA THR A 130 -18.67 -0.12 21.44
C THR A 130 -19.50 -0.78 22.51
N VAL A 131 -20.78 -1.01 22.22
CA VAL A 131 -21.73 -1.61 23.14
C VAL A 131 -22.06 -3.02 22.68
N LEU A 132 -21.74 -4.03 23.49
CA LEU A 132 -21.97 -5.44 23.20
C LEU A 132 -23.05 -5.95 24.16
N VAL A 133 -24.25 -6.28 23.66
CA VAL A 133 -25.37 -6.69 24.52
C VAL A 133 -25.84 -8.09 24.17
N ASP A 134 -25.83 -8.97 25.15
CA ASP A 134 -26.31 -10.33 25.03
C ASP A 134 -27.39 -10.60 26.11
N ALA A 135 -28.62 -10.21 25.76
CA ALA A 135 -29.80 -10.25 26.62
C ALA A 135 -31.07 -10.43 25.78
N CYS A 136 -32.17 -10.91 26.38
CA CYS A 136 -33.44 -11.09 25.67
C CYS A 136 -33.98 -9.75 25.15
N HIS A 137 -34.58 -9.73 23.96
CA HIS A 137 -35.17 -8.54 23.32
C HIS A 137 -34.20 -7.36 23.10
N ALA A 138 -32.89 -7.59 23.15
CA ALA A 138 -31.90 -6.53 23.02
C ALA A 138 -31.98 -5.81 21.67
N GLY A 139 -32.26 -6.51 20.56
CA GLY A 139 -32.36 -5.90 19.23
C GLY A 139 -33.40 -4.77 19.13
N MET A 140 -34.58 -4.96 19.71
CA MET A 140 -35.62 -3.91 19.78
C MET A 140 -35.17 -2.67 20.58
N GLY A 141 -34.41 -2.90 21.65
CA GLY A 141 -33.81 -1.84 22.46
C GLY A 141 -32.77 -1.02 21.73
N VAL A 142 -32.00 -1.71 20.88
CA VAL A 142 -30.91 -1.13 20.10
C VAL A 142 -31.44 -0.21 19.02
N GLU A 143 -32.44 -0.64 18.24
CA GLU A 143 -33.05 0.21 17.21
C GLU A 143 -33.59 1.51 17.79
N GLN A 144 -34.25 1.43 18.95
CA GLN A 144 -34.81 2.60 19.65
C GLN A 144 -33.72 3.50 20.23
N ALA A 145 -32.70 2.92 20.86
CA ALA A 145 -31.58 3.67 21.40
C ALA A 145 -30.88 4.46 20.28
N MET A 146 -30.65 3.82 19.13
CA MET A 146 -30.07 4.46 17.95
C MET A 146 -30.91 5.62 17.42
N ALA A 147 -32.24 5.46 17.34
CA ALA A 147 -33.13 6.56 16.96
C ALA A 147 -33.05 7.75 17.93
N SER A 148 -32.85 7.49 19.22
CA SER A 148 -32.71 8.54 20.25
C SER A 148 -31.31 9.17 20.33
N TRP A 149 -30.27 8.43 19.95
CA TRP A 149 -28.87 8.84 20.07
C TRP A 149 -28.28 9.45 18.80
N ALA A 150 -29.02 9.45 17.69
CA ALA A 150 -28.51 9.78 16.37
C ALA A 150 -27.70 11.09 16.31
N GLU A 151 -28.08 12.12 17.06
CA GLU A 151 -27.36 13.39 17.11
C GLU A 151 -26.09 13.35 17.98
N PHE A 152 -26.10 12.61 19.08
CA PHE A 152 -24.93 12.48 19.97
C PHE A 152 -23.85 11.57 19.37
N VAL A 153 -24.28 10.48 18.72
CA VAL A 153 -23.38 9.49 18.10
C VAL A 153 -22.64 10.07 16.89
N LYS A 154 -23.22 11.04 16.18
CA LYS A 154 -22.55 11.76 15.08
C LYS A 154 -21.26 12.47 15.49
N GLY A 155 -21.15 12.87 16.76
CA GLY A 155 -19.96 13.53 17.31
C GLY A 155 -18.80 12.59 17.67
N LEU A 156 -19.05 11.27 17.70
CA LEU A 156 -18.04 10.27 18.05
C LEU A 156 -17.17 9.91 16.84
N SER A 157 -15.89 9.61 17.06
CA SER A 157 -14.99 9.08 16.01
C SER A 157 -15.36 7.66 15.56
N GLY A 158 -16.14 6.94 16.37
CA GLY A 158 -16.73 5.65 16.01
C GLY A 158 -17.69 5.15 17.08
N PHE A 159 -18.87 4.70 16.65
CA PHE A 159 -19.85 4.06 17.51
C PHE A 159 -20.29 2.74 16.93
N GLU A 160 -20.45 1.75 17.79
CA GLU A 160 -20.98 0.47 17.38
C GLU A 160 -21.78 -0.21 18.48
N LEU A 161 -22.86 -0.86 18.09
CA LEU A 161 -23.67 -1.69 18.96
C LEU A 161 -23.92 -3.03 18.28
N LEU A 162 -23.49 -4.11 18.92
CA LEU A 162 -23.72 -5.48 18.47
C LEU A 162 -24.55 -6.26 19.50
N THR A 163 -25.57 -6.97 19.01
CA THR A 163 -26.38 -7.89 19.82
C THR A 163 -26.68 -9.18 19.07
N ALA A 164 -26.91 -10.25 19.83
CA ALA A 164 -27.16 -11.58 19.28
C ALA A 164 -28.63 -11.87 18.95
N THR A 165 -29.54 -10.99 19.34
CA THR A 165 -30.99 -11.18 19.20
C THR A 165 -31.68 -9.95 18.62
N ASP A 166 -32.84 -10.20 18.02
CA ASP A 166 -33.81 -9.23 17.55
C ASP A 166 -34.89 -8.98 18.63
N ASP A 167 -36.14 -9.38 18.37
CA ASP A 167 -37.26 -9.37 19.31
C ASP A 167 -37.42 -10.68 20.10
N GLN A 168 -36.55 -11.67 19.90
CA GLN A 168 -36.64 -12.98 20.53
C GLN A 168 -35.86 -13.10 21.87
N GLU A 169 -36.18 -14.15 22.63
CA GLU A 169 -35.39 -14.57 23.79
C GLU A 169 -34.03 -15.14 23.35
N THR A 170 -32.97 -14.78 24.09
CA THR A 170 -31.62 -15.33 23.86
C THR A 170 -31.33 -16.45 24.86
N ALA A 171 -30.75 -17.54 24.39
CA ALA A 171 -30.25 -18.61 25.25
C ALA A 171 -28.74 -18.78 25.07
N ASN A 172 -28.03 -18.92 26.19
CA ASN A 172 -26.62 -19.33 26.23
C ASN A 172 -25.58 -18.31 25.73
N ALA A 173 -25.89 -17.02 25.76
CA ALA A 173 -24.98 -15.91 25.42
C ALA A 173 -24.19 -16.07 24.11
N PRO A 174 -24.89 -16.17 22.95
CA PRO A 174 -24.26 -16.44 21.66
C PRO A 174 -23.26 -15.37 21.20
N LEU A 175 -23.46 -14.08 21.50
CA LEU A 175 -22.50 -13.03 21.15
C LEU A 175 -21.20 -13.19 21.96
N PHE A 176 -21.31 -13.30 23.28
CA PHE A 176 -20.13 -13.42 24.14
C PHE A 176 -19.35 -14.70 23.86
N ARG A 177 -20.04 -15.82 23.59
CA ARG A 177 -19.40 -17.08 23.22
C ARG A 177 -18.70 -16.99 21.87
N THR A 178 -19.35 -16.41 20.86
CA THR A 178 -18.74 -16.23 19.53
C THR A 178 -17.48 -15.36 19.64
N LEU A 179 -17.55 -14.25 20.36
CA LEU A 179 -16.41 -13.37 20.58
C LEU A 179 -15.29 -14.07 21.37
N THR A 180 -15.63 -14.80 22.43
CA THR A 180 -14.67 -15.60 23.21
C THR A 180 -13.99 -16.64 22.32
N GLU A 181 -14.74 -17.36 21.49
CA GLU A 181 -14.18 -18.36 20.58
C GLU A 181 -13.23 -17.74 19.55
N ILE A 182 -13.59 -16.59 18.98
CA ILE A 182 -12.72 -15.85 18.05
C ILE A 182 -11.46 -15.37 18.80
N LEU A 183 -11.59 -14.80 19.99
CA LEU A 183 -10.45 -14.33 20.78
C LEU A 183 -9.64 -15.46 21.45
N GLU A 184 -10.02 -16.72 21.30
CA GLU A 184 -9.24 -17.86 21.80
C GLU A 184 -8.59 -18.66 20.68
N ARG A 185 -9.35 -18.89 19.61
CA ARG A 185 -8.96 -19.79 18.51
C ARG A 185 -8.71 -19.05 17.21
N GLY A 186 -9.11 -17.78 17.16
CA GLY A 186 -9.13 -16.96 15.99
C GLY A 186 -10.28 -17.21 15.05
N ASP A 187 -10.32 -16.35 14.05
CA ASP A 187 -11.19 -16.46 12.90
C ASP A 187 -10.33 -16.44 11.63
N PRO A 188 -10.31 -17.53 10.85
CA PRO A 188 -9.49 -17.60 9.63
C PRO A 188 -9.93 -16.60 8.56
N GLU A 189 -11.15 -16.07 8.64
CA GLU A 189 -11.65 -15.06 7.71
C GLU A 189 -11.37 -13.62 8.18
N ALA A 190 -10.95 -13.42 9.44
CA ALA A 190 -10.55 -12.12 9.98
C ALA A 190 -9.06 -11.84 9.72
N GLY A 191 -8.68 -10.56 9.63
CA GLY A 191 -7.27 -10.15 9.52
C GLY A 191 -6.50 -10.30 10.84
N ASP A 192 -5.36 -9.62 10.99
CA ASP A 192 -4.55 -9.62 12.23
C ASP A 192 -5.31 -9.07 13.45
N ARG A 193 -6.39 -8.32 13.18
CA ARG A 193 -7.29 -7.75 14.18
C ARG A 193 -8.68 -8.30 13.96
N VAL A 194 -9.34 -8.64 15.06
CA VAL A 194 -10.74 -9.03 15.09
C VAL A 194 -11.56 -7.76 15.19
N THR A 195 -12.43 -7.55 14.22
CA THR A 195 -13.40 -6.46 14.25
C THR A 195 -14.75 -6.97 14.75
N SER A 196 -15.58 -6.07 15.24
CA SER A 196 -17.01 -6.27 15.46
C SER A 196 -17.76 -6.87 14.26
N ARG A 197 -17.34 -6.55 13.03
CA ARG A 197 -17.88 -7.14 11.79
C ARG A 197 -17.55 -8.61 11.66
N ASP A 198 -16.33 -9.03 12.01
CA ASP A 198 -15.95 -10.44 12.00
C ASP A 198 -16.82 -11.25 12.97
N VAL A 199 -17.04 -10.68 14.16
CA VAL A 199 -17.93 -11.26 15.17
C VAL A 199 -19.36 -11.33 14.64
N HIS A 200 -19.88 -10.24 14.06
CA HIS A 200 -21.24 -10.20 13.51
C HIS A 200 -21.44 -11.20 12.37
N ARG A 201 -20.48 -11.33 11.44
CA ARG A 201 -20.51 -12.31 10.35
C ARG A 201 -20.64 -13.74 10.89
N ARG A 202 -19.78 -14.12 11.85
CA ARG A 202 -19.80 -15.45 12.45
C ARG A 202 -21.07 -15.70 13.26
N LEU A 203 -21.52 -14.68 13.98
CA LEU A 203 -22.75 -14.71 14.75
C LEU A 203 -23.95 -14.94 13.84
N ARG A 204 -24.05 -14.24 12.70
CA ARG A 204 -25.13 -14.40 11.71
C ARG A 204 -25.13 -15.77 11.05
N ALA A 205 -23.95 -16.37 10.82
CA ALA A 205 -23.83 -17.70 10.24
C ALA A 205 -24.29 -18.81 11.19
N ALA A 206 -24.08 -18.63 12.50
CA ALA A 206 -24.42 -19.62 13.52
C ALA A 206 -25.78 -19.37 14.20
N TYR A 207 -26.22 -18.11 14.25
CA TYR A 207 -27.39 -17.65 14.97
C TYR A 207 -28.15 -16.60 14.13
N HIS A 208 -29.28 -17.00 13.54
CA HIS A 208 -30.29 -16.05 13.06
C HIS A 208 -31.14 -15.67 14.28
N PRO A 209 -30.98 -14.48 14.89
CA PRO A 209 -31.11 -13.15 14.26
C PRO A 209 -30.17 -12.07 14.85
N ALA A 210 -28.86 -12.17 14.62
CA ALA A 210 -27.90 -11.14 15.08
C ALA A 210 -28.21 -9.75 14.50
N GLN A 211 -28.16 -8.70 15.34
CA GLN A 211 -28.38 -7.30 14.96
C GLN A 211 -27.13 -6.46 15.21
N ARG A 212 -26.83 -5.55 14.30
CA ARG A 212 -25.67 -4.64 14.37
C ARG A 212 -26.09 -3.24 13.94
N ALA A 213 -25.79 -2.25 14.77
CA ALA A 213 -25.88 -0.85 14.41
C ALA A 213 -24.48 -0.23 14.51
N ALA A 214 -24.03 0.46 13.46
CA ALA A 214 -22.71 1.07 13.43
C ALA A 214 -22.76 2.46 12.82
N PHE A 215 -21.93 3.37 13.33
CA PHE A 215 -21.73 4.72 12.80
C PHE A 215 -20.23 5.00 12.72
N ASN A 216 -19.71 5.26 11.52
CA ASN A 216 -18.30 5.54 11.25
C ASN A 216 -17.31 4.52 11.85
N ALA A 217 -17.63 3.23 11.91
CA ALA A 217 -16.77 2.27 12.60
C ALA A 217 -16.74 0.85 12.01
N ASP A 218 -15.54 0.27 12.07
CA ASP A 218 -15.29 -1.17 12.08
C ASP A 218 -14.37 -1.44 13.28
N VAL A 219 -14.96 -1.45 14.49
CA VAL A 219 -14.18 -1.34 15.73
C VAL A 219 -13.35 -2.59 15.95
N ASP A 220 -12.06 -2.36 16.14
CA ASP A 220 -11.09 -3.32 16.63
C ASP A 220 -11.43 -3.82 18.04
N LEU A 221 -11.67 -5.12 18.16
CA LEU A 221 -11.98 -5.83 19.42
C LEU A 221 -10.78 -6.60 19.98
N GLY A 222 -9.68 -6.71 19.23
CA GLY A 222 -8.51 -7.46 19.68
C GLY A 222 -7.62 -7.94 18.53
N ARG A 223 -6.47 -8.50 18.89
CA ARG A 223 -5.64 -9.29 17.96
C ARG A 223 -6.36 -10.60 17.65
N ASN A 224 -6.26 -11.05 16.41
CA ASN A 224 -6.74 -12.37 16.00
C ASN A 224 -5.72 -13.43 16.45
N PRO A 225 -6.05 -14.31 17.40
CA PRO A 225 -5.14 -15.31 17.96
C PRO A 225 -5.21 -16.64 17.21
N ALA A 226 -5.95 -16.71 16.09
CA ALA A 226 -5.72 -17.79 15.12
C ALA A 226 -4.21 -17.91 15.01
N LYS A 227 -3.68 -19.13 15.09
CA LYS A 227 -2.39 -19.35 14.43
C LYS A 227 -2.62 -18.79 13.05
N ASP A 228 -1.99 -17.64 12.80
CA ASP A 228 -1.92 -16.91 11.54
C ASP A 228 -2.42 -17.84 10.45
N PRO A 229 -3.60 -17.63 9.82
CA PRO A 229 -4.20 -18.68 8.99
C PRO A 229 -3.11 -19.13 7.99
N GLY A 230 -2.46 -20.26 8.25
CA GLY A 230 -1.00 -20.46 8.08
C GLY A 230 -0.26 -19.60 7.06
N ASP A 231 0.79 -18.87 7.46
CA ASP A 231 1.94 -18.55 6.58
C ASP A 231 1.50 -18.05 5.19
N VAL A 232 0.50 -17.15 5.15
CA VAL A 232 -0.08 -16.75 3.87
C VAL A 232 0.89 -15.80 3.21
N PHE A 233 1.46 -16.26 2.10
CA PHE A 233 2.54 -15.55 1.41
C PHE A 233 2.23 -14.07 1.15
N TRP A 234 0.97 -13.72 0.85
CA TRP A 234 0.60 -12.34 0.51
C TRP A 234 0.48 -11.41 1.71
N GLN A 235 0.55 -11.88 2.96
CA GLN A 235 0.55 -10.99 4.13
C GLN A 235 1.77 -10.08 4.18
N ASP A 236 2.90 -10.57 3.66
CA ASP A 236 4.14 -9.81 3.49
C ASP A 236 4.16 -8.98 2.20
N SER A 237 3.14 -9.11 1.36
CA SER A 237 3.04 -8.31 0.14
C SER A 237 2.72 -6.86 0.48
N PRO A 238 3.40 -5.87 -0.10
CA PRO A 238 2.99 -4.47 0.00
C PRO A 238 1.57 -4.21 -0.51
N GLY A 239 1.02 -5.14 -1.32
CA GLY A 239 -0.36 -5.11 -1.81
C GLY A 239 -1.42 -5.62 -0.83
N ARG A 240 -1.04 -6.08 0.38
CA ARG A 240 -1.96 -6.61 1.39
C ARG A 240 -3.19 -5.72 1.65
N PRO A 241 -3.06 -4.39 1.86
CA PRO A 241 -4.23 -3.52 2.10
C PRO A 241 -5.26 -3.60 0.95
N GLN A 242 -4.78 -3.60 -0.29
CA GLN A 242 -5.62 -3.68 -1.48
C GLN A 242 -6.26 -5.07 -1.62
N ILE A 243 -5.52 -6.14 -1.31
CA ILE A 243 -6.06 -7.51 -1.32
C ILE A 243 -7.23 -7.62 -0.35
N LEU A 244 -7.06 -7.15 0.89
CA LEU A 244 -8.10 -7.18 1.92
C LEU A 244 -9.30 -6.31 1.53
N GLN A 245 -9.07 -5.05 1.16
CA GLN A 245 -10.13 -4.11 0.80
C GLN A 245 -11.00 -4.64 -0.36
N ARG A 246 -10.36 -5.21 -1.39
CA ARG A 246 -11.07 -5.76 -2.57
C ARG A 246 -11.87 -7.02 -2.25
N THR A 247 -11.58 -7.71 -1.13
CA THR A 247 -12.17 -9.02 -0.82
C THR A 247 -13.12 -9.05 0.39
N TRP A 248 -13.34 -7.92 1.09
CA TRP A 248 -14.18 -7.86 2.32
C TRP A 248 -15.60 -8.43 2.20
N TYR A 249 -16.19 -8.44 1.01
CA TYR A 249 -17.53 -8.99 0.77
C TYR A 249 -17.59 -9.82 -0.51
N PHE A 250 -16.43 -10.26 -0.99
CA PHE A 250 -16.35 -10.96 -2.26
C PHE A 250 -17.23 -12.21 -2.24
N GLN A 251 -17.94 -12.43 -3.35
CA GLN A 251 -18.71 -13.64 -3.59
C GLN A 251 -18.13 -14.33 -4.82
N PRO A 252 -17.90 -15.66 -4.78
CA PRO A 252 -17.40 -16.39 -5.93
C PRO A 252 -18.26 -16.17 -7.17
N THR A 253 -17.61 -15.88 -8.30
CA THR A 253 -18.28 -15.62 -9.58
C THR A 253 -17.95 -16.70 -10.60
N ALA A 254 -18.77 -16.81 -11.64
CA ALA A 254 -18.46 -17.68 -12.78
C ALA A 254 -17.12 -17.31 -13.44
N ASP A 255 -16.77 -16.02 -13.45
CA ASP A 255 -15.51 -15.51 -14.01
C ASP A 255 -14.29 -15.99 -13.23
N LEU A 256 -14.40 -16.09 -11.91
CA LEU A 256 -13.35 -16.70 -11.09
C LEU A 256 -13.11 -18.16 -11.53
N GLY A 257 -14.18 -18.93 -11.76
CA GLY A 257 -14.09 -20.29 -12.27
C GLY A 257 -13.47 -20.39 -13.67
N ARG A 258 -13.88 -19.49 -14.59
CA ARG A 258 -13.28 -19.41 -15.94
C ARG A 258 -11.79 -19.10 -15.87
N LEU A 259 -11.38 -18.20 -14.98
CA LEU A 259 -9.99 -17.82 -14.77
C LEU A 259 -9.15 -18.97 -14.19
N VAL A 260 -9.67 -19.69 -13.18
CA VAL A 260 -9.02 -20.88 -12.62
C VAL A 260 -8.81 -21.93 -13.72
N ALA A 261 -9.87 -22.28 -14.47
CA ALA A 261 -9.81 -23.28 -15.52
C ALA A 261 -8.82 -22.90 -16.63
N ALA A 262 -8.83 -21.64 -17.08
CA ALA A 262 -7.89 -21.17 -18.09
C ALA A 262 -6.45 -21.22 -17.59
N SER A 263 -6.20 -20.84 -16.34
CA SER A 263 -4.85 -20.83 -15.78
C SER A 263 -4.32 -22.24 -15.50
N GLN A 264 -5.19 -23.24 -15.31
CA GLN A 264 -4.79 -24.64 -15.28
C GLN A 264 -4.39 -25.17 -16.67
N ALA A 265 -5.06 -24.70 -17.72
CA ALA A 265 -4.82 -25.15 -19.09
C ALA A 265 -3.62 -24.44 -19.77
N GLU A 266 -3.38 -23.17 -19.45
CA GLU A 266 -2.46 -22.30 -20.18
C GLU A 266 -1.35 -21.76 -19.29
N PRO A 267 -0.11 -21.62 -19.80
CA PRO A 267 1.00 -21.12 -19.01
C PRO A 267 0.87 -19.64 -18.65
N ILE A 268 0.29 -18.84 -19.55
CA ILE A 268 0.11 -17.41 -19.35
C ILE A 268 -1.33 -17.07 -19.70
N VAL A 269 -2.05 -16.49 -18.74
CA VAL A 269 -3.42 -15.99 -18.91
C VAL A 269 -3.43 -14.49 -18.65
N VAL A 270 -3.95 -13.72 -19.61
CA VAL A 270 -4.13 -12.28 -19.47
C VAL A 270 -5.62 -12.00 -19.30
N LEU A 271 -6.02 -11.56 -18.10
CA LEU A 271 -7.36 -11.10 -17.80
C LEU A 271 -7.49 -9.62 -18.18
N ALA A 272 -8.16 -9.36 -19.29
CA ALA A 272 -8.31 -8.04 -19.89
C ALA A 272 -9.72 -7.48 -19.64
N GLY A 273 -9.83 -6.20 -19.30
CA GLY A 273 -11.12 -5.55 -19.07
C GLY A 273 -10.99 -4.08 -18.68
N ALA A 274 -12.07 -3.32 -18.83
CA ALA A 274 -12.08 -1.88 -18.52
C ALA A 274 -11.76 -1.58 -17.03
N ALA A 275 -11.43 -0.31 -16.72
CA ALA A 275 -11.25 0.12 -15.33
C ALA A 275 -12.52 -0.17 -14.50
N GLY A 276 -12.36 -0.63 -13.26
CA GLY A 276 -13.50 -0.94 -12.38
C GLY A 276 -14.30 -2.21 -12.73
N SER A 277 -13.88 -3.03 -13.72
CA SER A 277 -14.59 -4.26 -14.09
C SER A 277 -14.40 -5.44 -13.12
N GLY A 278 -13.56 -5.30 -12.08
CA GLY A 278 -13.33 -6.35 -11.08
C GLY A 278 -12.12 -7.25 -11.32
N LYS A 279 -11.27 -6.96 -12.31
CA LYS A 279 -10.04 -7.75 -12.61
C LYS A 279 -9.18 -7.98 -11.37
N SER A 280 -8.84 -6.89 -10.69
CA SER A 280 -8.00 -6.91 -9.50
C SER A 280 -8.69 -7.55 -8.30
N THR A 281 -10.02 -7.51 -8.24
CA THR A 281 -10.81 -8.25 -7.25
C THR A 281 -10.70 -9.75 -7.47
N LEU A 282 -10.81 -10.23 -8.72
CA LEU A 282 -10.60 -11.64 -9.06
C LEU A 282 -9.16 -12.08 -8.79
N ALA A 283 -8.18 -11.24 -9.12
CA ALA A 283 -6.77 -11.48 -8.79
C ALA A 283 -6.55 -11.65 -7.29
N SER A 284 -7.09 -10.76 -6.45
CA SER A 284 -7.04 -10.86 -4.99
C SER A 284 -7.81 -12.08 -4.47
N ALA A 285 -8.95 -12.44 -5.06
CA ALA A 285 -9.73 -13.61 -4.64
C ALA A 285 -8.99 -14.93 -4.89
N LEU A 286 -8.19 -15.02 -5.96
CA LEU A 286 -7.37 -16.20 -6.25
C LEU A 286 -6.31 -16.49 -5.19
N THR A 287 -5.85 -15.46 -4.46
CA THR A 287 -4.89 -15.63 -3.36
C THR A 287 -5.57 -16.03 -2.04
N ARG A 288 -6.90 -16.08 -2.04
CA ARG A 288 -7.76 -16.34 -0.87
C ARG A 288 -8.74 -17.48 -1.16
N PRO A 289 -8.24 -18.73 -1.31
CA PRO A 289 -9.07 -19.89 -1.64
C PRO A 289 -10.20 -20.13 -0.63
N GLU A 290 -10.06 -19.68 0.62
CA GLU A 290 -11.08 -19.73 1.66
C GLU A 290 -12.37 -18.97 1.28
N LEU A 291 -12.29 -17.97 0.40
CA LEU A 291 -13.44 -17.22 -0.08
C LEU A 291 -14.21 -17.94 -1.20
N ALA A 292 -13.62 -18.99 -1.79
CA ALA A 292 -14.11 -19.66 -2.98
C ALA A 292 -13.92 -21.19 -2.89
N THR A 293 -14.24 -21.76 -1.74
CA THR A 293 -14.08 -23.19 -1.45
C THR A 293 -14.69 -24.06 -2.55
N GLY A 294 -13.88 -24.98 -3.08
CA GLY A 294 -14.27 -25.89 -4.17
C GLY A 294 -14.10 -25.31 -5.57
N LEU A 295 -13.96 -23.99 -5.72
CA LEU A 295 -13.69 -23.32 -7.00
C LEU A 295 -12.21 -23.00 -7.18
N VAL A 296 -11.57 -22.44 -6.15
CA VAL A 296 -10.13 -22.17 -6.13
C VAL A 296 -9.45 -23.22 -5.25
N PRO A 297 -8.53 -24.05 -5.79
CA PRO A 297 -7.79 -25.01 -4.99
C PRO A 297 -6.96 -24.34 -3.88
N GLU A 298 -6.78 -25.02 -2.75
CA GLU A 298 -5.79 -24.58 -1.75
C GLU A 298 -4.39 -24.52 -2.37
N GLY A 299 -3.64 -23.47 -2.05
CA GLY A 299 -2.31 -23.25 -2.63
C GLY A 299 -2.32 -23.04 -4.15
N PHE A 300 -3.42 -22.57 -4.76
CA PHE A 300 -3.49 -22.38 -6.20
C PHE A 300 -2.50 -21.32 -6.73
N VAL A 301 -2.21 -20.30 -5.92
CA VAL A 301 -1.30 -19.18 -6.22
C VAL A 301 -0.19 -19.15 -5.18
N GLN A 302 1.04 -18.86 -5.64
CA GLN A 302 2.24 -18.83 -4.79
C GLN A 302 2.75 -17.42 -4.53
N ALA A 303 2.51 -16.47 -5.45
CA ALA A 303 2.91 -15.08 -5.27
C ALA A 303 1.99 -14.12 -6.02
N ILE A 304 1.87 -12.89 -5.51
CA ILE A 304 1.15 -11.79 -6.15
C ILE A 304 1.99 -10.51 -6.11
N GLY A 305 2.19 -9.92 -7.29
CA GLY A 305 2.71 -8.56 -7.45
C GLY A 305 1.55 -7.62 -7.74
N VAL A 306 1.21 -6.74 -6.79
CA VAL A 306 0.28 -5.63 -7.04
C VAL A 306 1.09 -4.48 -7.66
N LEU A 307 0.86 -4.26 -8.94
CA LEU A 307 1.60 -3.32 -9.77
C LEU A 307 0.96 -1.94 -9.71
N LEU A 308 1.81 -0.93 -9.57
CA LEU A 308 1.49 0.48 -9.48
C LEU A 308 2.42 1.26 -10.42
N ALA A 309 2.09 2.51 -10.71
CA ALA A 309 2.94 3.40 -11.53
C ALA A 309 4.39 3.49 -11.05
N GLN A 310 4.61 3.29 -9.75
CA GLN A 310 5.92 3.40 -9.11
C GLN A 310 6.60 2.05 -8.83
N THR A 311 6.02 0.94 -9.31
CA THR A 311 6.62 -0.37 -9.14
C THR A 311 7.97 -0.43 -9.86
N THR A 312 9.04 -0.71 -9.12
CA THR A 312 10.37 -0.94 -9.67
C THR A 312 10.60 -2.43 -9.86
N GLU A 313 11.46 -2.79 -10.81
CA GLU A 313 11.92 -4.17 -11.03
C GLU A 313 12.45 -4.82 -9.75
N VAL A 314 13.28 -4.09 -9.00
CA VAL A 314 13.90 -4.59 -7.77
C VAL A 314 12.86 -4.81 -6.69
N GLY A 315 11.94 -3.86 -6.51
CA GLY A 315 10.85 -3.98 -5.55
C GLY A 315 10.01 -5.21 -5.86
N LEU A 316 9.54 -5.32 -7.10
CA LEU A 316 8.76 -6.48 -7.55
C LEU A 316 9.51 -7.81 -7.36
N ALA A 317 10.78 -7.87 -7.77
CA ALA A 317 11.58 -9.09 -7.67
C ALA A 317 11.80 -9.51 -6.20
N ARG A 318 12.11 -8.55 -5.31
CA ARG A 318 12.28 -8.80 -3.87
C ARG A 318 10.96 -9.25 -3.22
N ASP A 319 9.86 -8.60 -3.55
CA ASP A 319 8.56 -8.89 -2.96
C ASP A 319 8.07 -10.28 -3.42
N LEU A 320 8.28 -10.63 -4.69
CA LEU A 320 8.00 -11.98 -5.21
C LEU A 320 8.94 -13.03 -4.62
N GLU A 321 10.25 -12.77 -4.53
CA GLU A 321 11.23 -13.70 -3.91
C GLU A 321 10.84 -14.02 -2.46
N THR A 322 10.41 -13.00 -1.70
CA THR A 322 9.99 -13.14 -0.31
C THR A 322 8.75 -14.03 -0.19
N GLN A 323 7.75 -13.78 -1.04
CA GLN A 323 6.53 -14.60 -1.11
C GLN A 323 6.85 -16.05 -1.50
N LEU A 324 7.65 -16.26 -2.55
CA LEU A 324 7.99 -17.59 -3.06
C LEU A 324 8.84 -18.42 -2.10
N LYS A 325 9.75 -17.79 -1.34
CA LYS A 325 10.52 -18.49 -0.29
C LYS A 325 9.64 -19.08 0.79
N ARG A 326 8.45 -18.51 1.03
CA ARG A 326 7.45 -19.04 1.96
C ARG A 326 6.50 -20.03 1.28
N SER A 327 5.96 -19.69 0.12
CA SER A 327 4.88 -20.44 -0.52
C SER A 327 5.32 -21.65 -1.35
N VAL A 328 6.58 -21.70 -1.79
CA VAL A 328 7.08 -22.75 -2.68
C VAL A 328 8.11 -23.62 -1.95
N PRO A 329 7.75 -24.88 -1.61
CA PRO A 329 8.70 -25.82 -1.04
C PRO A 329 9.93 -26.01 -1.94
N GLY A 330 11.13 -25.86 -1.36
CA GLY A 330 12.41 -26.00 -2.06
C GLY A 330 12.86 -24.78 -2.86
N PHE A 331 12.09 -23.67 -2.90
CA PHE A 331 12.52 -22.48 -3.63
C PHE A 331 13.76 -21.82 -3.04
N ALA A 332 13.90 -21.79 -1.70
CA ALA A 332 15.11 -21.28 -1.05
C ALA A 332 16.37 -22.09 -1.43
N ASP A 333 16.24 -23.41 -1.56
CA ASP A 333 17.31 -24.29 -2.01
C ASP A 333 17.59 -24.09 -3.50
N ALA A 334 16.56 -23.89 -4.32
CA ALA A 334 16.69 -23.58 -5.74
C ALA A 334 17.45 -22.26 -5.99
N VAL A 335 17.20 -21.23 -5.16
CA VAL A 335 17.98 -19.98 -5.16
C VAL A 335 19.45 -20.26 -4.86
N GLN A 336 19.75 -21.08 -3.84
CA GLN A 336 21.13 -21.44 -3.52
C GLN A 336 21.80 -22.27 -4.63
N ALA A 337 21.08 -23.23 -5.22
CA ALA A 337 21.58 -24.06 -6.31
C ALA A 337 21.93 -23.21 -7.55
N PHE A 338 21.06 -22.28 -7.93
CA PHE A 338 21.34 -21.30 -8.97
C PHE A 338 22.58 -20.44 -8.65
N GLN A 339 22.71 -19.99 -7.39
CA GLN A 339 23.88 -19.24 -6.93
C GLN A 339 25.17 -20.08 -6.85
N LEU A 340 25.10 -21.40 -6.83
CA LEU A 340 26.30 -22.24 -6.92
C LEU A 340 26.64 -22.60 -8.37
N ALA A 341 25.63 -22.71 -9.23
CA ALA A 341 25.80 -23.13 -10.62
C ALA A 341 26.25 -22.00 -11.55
N VAL A 342 25.80 -20.76 -11.31
CA VAL A 342 26.03 -19.63 -12.23
C VAL A 342 27.11 -18.70 -11.66
N PRO A 343 28.22 -18.43 -12.38
CA PRO A 343 29.27 -17.51 -11.94
C PRO A 343 28.78 -16.09 -11.60
N ASP A 344 29.49 -15.41 -10.69
CA ASP A 344 29.14 -14.05 -10.24
C ASP A 344 29.08 -13.01 -11.36
N ASP A 345 29.96 -13.11 -12.36
CA ASP A 345 30.02 -12.21 -13.50
C ASP A 345 28.82 -12.37 -14.44
N GLU A 346 28.33 -13.61 -14.62
CA GLU A 346 27.10 -13.87 -15.37
C GLU A 346 25.88 -13.39 -14.59
N ARG A 347 25.81 -13.64 -13.28
CA ARG A 347 24.70 -13.16 -12.42
C ARG A 347 24.54 -11.64 -12.43
N LYS A 348 25.65 -10.90 -12.43
CA LYS A 348 25.64 -9.42 -12.44
C LYS A 348 25.03 -8.82 -13.70
N ARG A 349 24.91 -9.59 -14.80
CA ARG A 349 24.30 -9.15 -16.06
C ARG A 349 22.80 -9.42 -16.15
N LEU A 350 22.24 -10.18 -15.21
CA LEU A 350 20.82 -10.51 -15.18
C LEU A 350 20.02 -9.38 -14.55
N ASP A 351 18.79 -9.18 -15.04
CA ASP A 351 17.81 -8.38 -14.31
C ASP A 351 17.43 -9.08 -12.98
N HIS A 352 17.00 -8.31 -11.99
CA HIS A 352 16.66 -8.77 -10.65
C HIS A 352 15.51 -9.76 -10.65
N LEU A 353 14.53 -9.62 -11.55
CA LEU A 353 13.42 -10.57 -11.64
C LEU A 353 13.93 -11.94 -12.13
N SER A 354 14.80 -11.95 -13.14
CA SER A 354 15.53 -13.14 -13.58
C SER A 354 16.39 -13.73 -12.47
N LEU A 355 17.19 -12.89 -11.81
CA LEU A 355 18.15 -13.29 -10.77
C LEU A 355 17.47 -13.89 -9.53
N LYS A 356 16.37 -13.27 -9.07
CA LYS A 356 15.71 -13.59 -7.81
C LYS A 356 14.53 -14.54 -7.95
N VAL A 357 13.90 -14.57 -9.12
CA VAL A 357 12.65 -15.32 -9.34
C VAL A 357 12.79 -16.30 -10.49
N LEU A 358 12.95 -15.84 -11.73
CA LEU A 358 12.76 -16.71 -12.89
C LEU A 358 13.84 -17.78 -13.03
N ARG A 359 15.12 -17.44 -12.90
CA ARG A 359 16.22 -18.41 -13.04
C ARG A 359 16.23 -19.43 -11.90
N PRO A 360 16.03 -19.04 -10.62
CA PRO A 360 15.85 -20.02 -9.54
C PRO A 360 14.71 -21.02 -9.78
N LEU A 361 13.58 -20.61 -10.37
CA LEU A 361 12.46 -21.53 -10.65
C LEU A 361 12.84 -22.70 -11.58
N ALA A 362 13.88 -22.54 -12.42
CA ALA A 362 14.37 -23.60 -13.29
C ALA A 362 15.11 -24.73 -12.53
N TYR A 363 15.46 -24.52 -11.26
CA TYR A 363 16.12 -25.50 -10.39
C TYR A 363 15.13 -26.29 -9.52
N LEU A 364 13.83 -26.01 -9.64
CA LEU A 364 12.79 -26.82 -9.01
C LEU A 364 12.58 -28.14 -9.78
N PRO A 365 12.01 -29.19 -9.14
CA PRO A 365 11.62 -30.41 -9.83
C PRO A 365 10.72 -30.12 -11.05
N GLU A 366 10.87 -30.88 -12.14
CA GLU A 366 10.10 -30.67 -13.39
C GLU A 366 8.57 -30.73 -13.20
N SER A 367 8.09 -31.43 -12.17
CA SER A 367 6.66 -31.50 -11.83
C SER A 367 6.13 -30.27 -11.08
N SER A 368 7.01 -29.33 -10.70
CA SER A 368 6.63 -28.14 -9.94
C SER A 368 5.80 -27.19 -10.80
N VAL A 369 4.74 -26.65 -10.22
CA VAL A 369 3.93 -25.60 -10.84
C VAL A 369 3.89 -24.43 -9.88
N VAL A 370 4.42 -23.29 -10.31
CA VAL A 370 4.47 -22.06 -9.52
C VAL A 370 3.65 -21.00 -10.24
N ARG A 371 2.55 -20.58 -9.62
CA ARG A 371 1.63 -19.59 -10.18
C ARG A 371 1.84 -18.23 -9.53
N ILE A 372 2.15 -17.25 -10.37
CA ILE A 372 2.36 -15.86 -9.97
C ILE A 372 1.30 -14.98 -10.62
N ILE A 373 0.70 -14.09 -9.83
CA ILE A 373 -0.21 -13.06 -10.30
C ILE A 373 0.54 -11.74 -10.45
N LEU A 374 0.36 -11.06 -11.58
CA LEU A 374 0.80 -9.69 -11.83
C LEU A 374 -0.44 -8.82 -12.04
N ASP A 375 -0.88 -8.13 -10.99
CA ASP A 375 -2.13 -7.36 -10.98
C ASP A 375 -1.88 -5.88 -11.30
N GLY A 376 -2.46 -5.37 -12.38
CA GLY A 376 -2.36 -3.96 -12.78
C GLY A 376 -1.23 -3.67 -13.76
N PHE A 377 -0.98 -4.57 -14.72
CA PHE A 377 0.12 -4.43 -15.70
C PHE A 377 0.03 -3.14 -16.52
N ASP A 378 -1.18 -2.64 -16.73
CA ASP A 378 -1.47 -1.35 -17.37
C ASP A 378 -0.96 -0.14 -16.58
N GLN A 379 -0.77 -0.27 -15.27
CA GLN A 379 -0.30 0.82 -14.43
C GLN A 379 1.20 1.06 -14.51
N LEU A 380 1.99 0.10 -14.99
CA LEU A 380 3.44 0.24 -15.10
C LEU A 380 3.84 1.35 -16.10
N SER A 381 5.02 1.94 -15.92
CA SER A 381 5.60 2.80 -16.96
C SER A 381 5.94 1.99 -18.21
N GLN A 382 5.99 2.66 -19.37
CA GLN A 382 6.33 1.98 -20.63
C GLN A 382 7.70 1.26 -20.58
N PRO A 383 8.79 1.88 -20.07
CA PRO A 383 10.07 1.19 -19.95
C PRO A 383 10.00 -0.07 -19.08
N MET A 384 9.23 -0.03 -17.99
CA MET A 384 9.04 -1.18 -17.11
C MET A 384 8.24 -2.29 -17.79
N ARG A 385 7.21 -1.97 -18.59
CA ARG A 385 6.50 -2.96 -19.41
C ARG A 385 7.40 -3.62 -20.45
N ASP A 386 8.19 -2.83 -21.16
CA ASP A 386 9.11 -3.35 -22.18
C ASP A 386 10.17 -4.28 -21.55
N LEU A 387 10.65 -3.93 -20.36
CA LEU A 387 11.53 -4.80 -19.58
C LEU A 387 10.82 -6.11 -19.20
N MET A 388 9.61 -6.04 -18.62
CA MET A 388 8.87 -7.22 -18.22
C MET A 388 8.54 -8.12 -19.41
N GLU A 389 8.20 -7.56 -20.57
CA GLU A 389 7.97 -8.33 -21.80
C GLU A 389 9.20 -9.16 -22.17
N ARG A 390 10.38 -8.53 -22.19
CA ARG A 390 11.65 -9.21 -22.49
C ARG A 390 12.00 -10.27 -21.44
N THR A 391 11.91 -9.92 -20.16
CA THR A 391 12.27 -10.81 -19.06
C THR A 391 11.34 -12.01 -18.96
N LEU A 392 10.04 -11.84 -19.19
CA LEU A 392 9.05 -12.92 -19.14
C LEU A 392 9.04 -13.80 -20.41
N ALA A 393 9.65 -13.37 -21.51
CA ALA A 393 9.76 -14.17 -22.73
C ALA A 393 10.56 -15.48 -22.51
N GLU A 394 11.47 -15.50 -21.54
CA GLU A 394 12.30 -16.66 -21.18
C GLU A 394 11.77 -17.41 -19.95
N SER A 395 10.44 -17.42 -19.75
CA SER A 395 9.81 -18.04 -18.58
C SER A 395 10.09 -19.56 -18.49
N PRO A 396 10.47 -20.09 -17.31
CA PRO A 396 10.73 -21.51 -17.14
C PRO A 396 9.44 -22.35 -17.20
N PRO A 397 9.51 -23.64 -17.55
CA PRO A 397 8.32 -24.50 -17.68
C PRO A 397 7.45 -24.60 -16.42
N ALA A 398 8.06 -24.47 -15.24
CA ALA A 398 7.36 -24.50 -13.95
C ALA A 398 6.48 -23.27 -13.71
N LEU A 399 6.72 -22.14 -14.41
CA LEU A 399 6.01 -20.89 -14.17
C LEU A 399 4.64 -20.90 -14.85
N ARG A 400 3.65 -20.40 -14.12
CA ARG A 400 2.32 -20.03 -14.60
C ARG A 400 2.04 -18.58 -14.24
N LEU A 401 1.58 -17.77 -15.19
CA LEU A 401 1.31 -16.36 -14.99
C LEU A 401 -0.17 -16.05 -15.18
N ILE A 402 -0.70 -15.26 -14.27
CA ILE A 402 -1.98 -14.56 -14.44
C ILE A 402 -1.68 -13.07 -14.42
N VAL A 403 -2.01 -12.37 -15.50
CA VAL A 403 -1.76 -10.93 -15.65
C VAL A 403 -3.08 -10.21 -15.78
N THR A 404 -3.32 -9.18 -14.97
CA THR A 404 -4.47 -8.29 -15.19
C THR A 404 -4.02 -7.04 -15.92
N ALA A 405 -4.80 -6.61 -16.92
CA ALA A 405 -4.48 -5.44 -17.73
C ALA A 405 -5.73 -4.78 -18.33
N HIS A 406 -5.59 -3.56 -18.83
CA HIS A 406 -6.56 -2.98 -19.75
C HIS A 406 -6.49 -3.70 -21.12
N PRO A 407 -7.59 -3.83 -21.91
CA PRO A 407 -7.57 -4.58 -23.17
C PRO A 407 -6.53 -4.10 -24.18
N GLU A 408 -6.28 -2.80 -24.19
CA GLU A 408 -5.38 -2.11 -25.12
C GLU A 408 -3.94 -1.97 -24.60
N THR A 409 -3.61 -2.56 -23.44
CA THR A 409 -2.28 -2.42 -22.85
C THR A 409 -1.19 -3.06 -23.74
N PRO A 410 -0.21 -2.29 -24.23
CA PRO A 410 0.92 -2.81 -25.00
C PRO A 410 1.90 -3.57 -24.10
N GLY A 411 2.72 -4.44 -24.71
CA GLY A 411 3.79 -5.18 -24.02
C GLY A 411 3.32 -6.22 -22.99
N CYS A 412 2.02 -6.57 -22.97
CA CYS A 412 1.56 -7.70 -22.18
C CYS A 412 2.19 -9.01 -22.70
N PRO A 413 2.60 -9.94 -21.82
CA PRO A 413 3.20 -11.19 -22.24
C PRO A 413 2.25 -12.00 -23.14
N PRO A 414 2.77 -12.70 -24.15
CA PRO A 414 1.96 -13.50 -25.05
C PRO A 414 1.30 -14.67 -24.29
N GLY A 415 -0.01 -14.83 -24.44
CA GLY A 415 -0.77 -15.85 -23.70
C GLY A 415 -2.26 -15.84 -24.02
N ARG A 416 -3.02 -16.69 -23.33
CA ARG A 416 -4.47 -16.78 -23.47
C ARG A 416 -5.12 -15.51 -22.91
N ARG A 417 -5.75 -14.71 -23.77
CA ARG A 417 -6.53 -13.54 -23.35
C ARG A 417 -7.94 -13.95 -22.96
N LEU A 418 -8.36 -13.54 -21.76
CA LEU A 418 -9.74 -13.62 -21.28
C LEU A 418 -10.30 -12.21 -21.15
N ALA A 419 -11.36 -11.91 -21.88
CA ALA A 419 -12.09 -10.66 -21.71
C ALA A 419 -13.03 -10.79 -20.50
N LEU A 420 -12.97 -9.81 -19.60
CA LEU A 420 -13.89 -9.67 -18.50
C LEU A 420 -15.04 -8.75 -18.93
N GLU A 421 -16.20 -9.35 -19.15
CA GLU A 421 -17.46 -8.68 -19.47
C GLU A 421 -18.05 -8.00 -18.22
N PRO A 422 -19.05 -7.11 -18.37
CA PRO A 422 -19.82 -6.59 -17.24
C PRO A 422 -20.35 -7.74 -16.37
N THR A 423 -20.20 -7.60 -15.05
CA THR A 423 -20.49 -8.67 -14.12
C THR A 423 -21.98 -8.98 -14.07
N ASP A 424 -22.29 -10.26 -13.96
CA ASP A 424 -23.66 -10.74 -13.84
C ASP A 424 -24.39 -10.12 -12.63
N ALA A 425 -25.66 -9.76 -12.84
CA ALA A 425 -26.47 -9.10 -11.83
C ALA A 425 -26.65 -9.96 -10.57
N SER A 426 -26.63 -11.29 -10.66
CA SER A 426 -26.75 -12.17 -9.50
C SER A 426 -25.50 -12.14 -8.62
N ALA A 427 -24.31 -12.03 -9.22
CA ALA A 427 -23.06 -11.91 -8.48
C ALA A 427 -22.97 -10.57 -7.73
N LEU A 428 -23.38 -9.47 -8.39
CA LEU A 428 -23.48 -8.17 -7.72
C LEU A 428 -24.56 -8.16 -6.64
N ASP A 429 -25.72 -8.80 -6.86
CA ASP A 429 -26.78 -8.88 -5.86
C ASP A 429 -26.33 -9.62 -4.60
N ALA A 430 -25.57 -10.71 -4.78
CA ALA A 430 -24.98 -11.50 -3.69
C ALA A 430 -23.95 -10.67 -2.91
N TYR A 431 -23.08 -9.93 -3.60
CA TYR A 431 -22.15 -8.97 -2.98
C TYR A 431 -22.89 -7.91 -2.15
N LEU A 432 -23.93 -7.28 -2.73
CA LEU A 432 -24.72 -6.26 -2.03
C LEU A 432 -25.47 -6.86 -0.83
N LYS A 433 -25.93 -8.11 -0.93
CA LYS A 433 -26.55 -8.84 0.18
C LYS A 433 -25.56 -9.06 1.33
N ALA A 434 -24.33 -9.45 1.02
CA ALA A 434 -23.27 -9.65 2.01
C ALA A 434 -22.88 -8.36 2.73
N ARG A 435 -23.15 -7.21 2.09
CA ARG A 435 -22.99 -5.86 2.65
C ARG A 435 -24.23 -5.34 3.38
N ASP A 436 -25.23 -6.19 3.60
CA ASP A 436 -26.50 -5.87 4.26
C ASP A 436 -27.27 -4.71 3.62
N ILE A 437 -27.12 -4.54 2.31
CA ILE A 437 -27.88 -3.53 1.57
C ILE A 437 -29.35 -3.96 1.46
N PRO A 438 -30.32 -3.08 1.83
CA PRO A 438 -31.75 -3.40 1.75
C PRO A 438 -32.19 -3.78 0.34
N ALA A 439 -33.15 -4.70 0.22
CA ALA A 439 -33.57 -5.25 -1.08
C ALA A 439 -33.99 -4.19 -2.11
N ALA A 440 -34.69 -3.13 -1.68
CA ALA A 440 -35.07 -2.02 -2.56
C ALA A 440 -33.84 -1.27 -3.10
N ALA A 441 -32.87 -0.99 -2.23
CA ALA A 441 -31.62 -0.35 -2.61
C ALA A 441 -30.77 -1.24 -3.52
N ARG A 442 -30.71 -2.55 -3.27
CA ARG A 442 -30.01 -3.50 -4.16
C ARG A 442 -30.55 -3.46 -5.58
N SER A 443 -31.87 -3.49 -5.74
CA SER A 443 -32.51 -3.39 -7.06
C SER A 443 -32.15 -2.09 -7.79
N ALA A 444 -32.18 -0.96 -7.07
CA ALA A 444 -31.81 0.34 -7.63
C ALA A 444 -30.32 0.38 -8.04
N ILE A 445 -29.42 -0.10 -7.18
CA ILE A 445 -27.98 -0.16 -7.47
C ILE A 445 -27.70 -1.03 -8.69
N LEU A 446 -28.30 -2.22 -8.78
CA LEU A 446 -28.10 -3.14 -9.92
C LEU A 446 -28.52 -2.49 -11.24
N GLY A 447 -29.64 -1.77 -11.24
CA GLY A 447 -30.11 -1.04 -12.42
C GLY A 447 -29.18 0.10 -12.86
N ARG A 448 -28.45 0.73 -11.92
CA ARG A 448 -27.53 1.84 -12.20
C ARG A 448 -26.11 1.37 -12.53
N ALA A 449 -25.61 0.37 -11.82
CA ALA A 449 -24.23 -0.09 -11.94
C ALA A 449 -23.94 -0.76 -13.29
N GLY A 450 -24.95 -1.31 -13.97
CA GLY A 450 -24.78 -1.90 -15.30
C GLY A 450 -23.70 -2.99 -15.36
N GLY A 451 -23.51 -3.73 -14.27
CA GLY A 451 -22.46 -4.76 -14.15
C GLY A 451 -21.07 -4.24 -13.75
N GLN A 452 -20.90 -2.94 -13.45
CA GLN A 452 -19.63 -2.36 -12.99
C GLN A 452 -19.47 -2.47 -11.48
N TRP A 453 -18.45 -3.21 -11.03
CA TRP A 453 -18.13 -3.41 -9.60
C TRP A 453 -17.86 -2.10 -8.88
N LEU A 454 -17.13 -1.18 -9.51
CA LEU A 454 -16.76 0.09 -8.90
C LEU A 454 -18.01 0.94 -8.58
N VAL A 455 -18.92 1.08 -9.55
CA VAL A 455 -20.17 1.83 -9.36
C VAL A 455 -21.03 1.17 -8.28
N ALA A 456 -21.20 -0.16 -8.34
CA ALA A 456 -21.94 -0.89 -7.31
C ALA A 456 -21.35 -0.70 -5.90
N THR A 457 -20.01 -0.68 -5.79
CA THR A 457 -19.29 -0.48 -4.52
C THR A 457 -19.55 0.92 -3.96
N LEU A 458 -19.39 1.96 -4.79
CA LEU A 458 -19.58 3.35 -4.38
C LEU A 458 -21.04 3.66 -4.01
N LEU A 459 -22.00 3.13 -4.77
CA LEU A 459 -23.42 3.31 -4.47
C LEU A 459 -23.83 2.58 -3.18
N ALA A 460 -23.29 1.39 -2.94
CA ALA A 460 -23.54 0.68 -1.70
C ALA A 460 -22.92 1.41 -0.49
N ASP A 461 -21.72 1.98 -0.65
CA ASP A 461 -21.12 2.88 0.35
C ASP A 461 -22.04 4.09 0.63
N ALA A 462 -22.61 4.69 -0.42
CA ALA A 462 -23.50 5.83 -0.29
C ALA A 462 -24.81 5.50 0.44
N VAL A 463 -25.39 4.33 0.17
CA VAL A 463 -26.60 3.83 0.87
C VAL A 463 -26.31 3.52 2.33
N ILE A 464 -25.14 2.97 2.66
CA ILE A 464 -24.74 2.70 4.04
C ILE A 464 -24.56 4.00 4.82
N ALA A 465 -23.94 5.01 4.21
CA ALA A 465 -23.75 6.31 4.85
C ALA A 465 -25.06 7.07 5.07
N GLU A 466 -26.05 6.87 4.18
CA GLU A 466 -27.34 7.55 4.23
C GLU A 466 -28.48 6.55 4.00
N PRO A 467 -28.95 5.84 5.05
CA PRO A 467 -30.00 4.81 4.91
C PRO A 467 -31.32 5.32 4.32
N GLY A 468 -31.58 6.63 4.40
CA GLY A 468 -32.76 7.31 3.85
C GLY A 468 -32.55 7.92 2.46
N ILE A 469 -31.45 7.62 1.77
CA ILE A 469 -31.13 8.18 0.45
C ILE A 469 -32.26 7.90 -0.56
N ASP A 470 -32.58 8.89 -1.37
CA ASP A 470 -33.57 8.72 -2.43
C ASP A 470 -33.06 7.79 -3.53
N LEU A 471 -33.55 6.55 -3.50
CA LEU A 471 -33.16 5.50 -4.43
C LEU A 471 -33.47 5.83 -5.89
N ALA A 472 -34.45 6.70 -6.16
CA ALA A 472 -34.79 7.12 -7.52
C ALA A 472 -33.69 8.01 -8.14
N HIS A 473 -32.99 8.76 -7.30
CA HIS A 473 -31.95 9.73 -7.69
C HIS A 473 -30.53 9.22 -7.41
N LEU A 474 -30.34 7.89 -7.28
CA LEU A 474 -28.99 7.34 -7.17
C LEU A 474 -28.14 7.70 -8.40
N PRO A 475 -26.85 8.05 -8.19
CA PRO A 475 -25.89 8.30 -9.26
C PRO A 475 -25.90 7.20 -10.34
N GLY A 476 -25.84 7.63 -11.61
CA GLY A 476 -25.76 6.74 -12.76
C GLY A 476 -24.34 6.57 -13.31
N THR A 477 -23.41 7.43 -12.90
CA THR A 477 -22.00 7.39 -13.36
C THR A 477 -21.02 7.29 -12.20
N VAL A 478 -19.78 6.88 -12.48
CA VAL A 478 -18.69 6.84 -11.50
C VAL A 478 -18.41 8.24 -10.92
N ALA A 479 -18.43 9.28 -11.76
CA ALA A 479 -18.19 10.67 -11.33
C ALA A 479 -19.26 11.17 -10.34
N GLU A 480 -20.54 10.96 -10.65
CA GLU A 480 -21.64 11.31 -9.76
C GLU A 480 -21.59 10.50 -8.45
N ALA A 481 -21.18 9.23 -8.51
CA ALA A 481 -21.02 8.40 -7.32
C ALA A 481 -19.88 8.90 -6.41
N TYR A 482 -18.77 9.39 -6.99
CA TYR A 482 -17.72 10.06 -6.23
C TYR A 482 -18.19 11.39 -5.64
N ALA A 483 -18.88 12.23 -6.42
CA ALA A 483 -19.44 13.49 -5.95
C ALA A 483 -20.34 13.27 -4.71
N LYS A 484 -21.28 12.31 -4.82
CA LYS A 484 -22.18 11.96 -3.72
C LYS A 484 -21.42 11.44 -2.50
N ARG A 485 -20.38 10.62 -2.70
CA ARG A 485 -19.57 10.11 -1.59
C ARG A 485 -18.82 11.22 -0.86
N LEU A 486 -18.18 12.11 -1.61
CA LEU A 486 -17.48 13.26 -1.03
C LEU A 486 -18.44 14.22 -0.33
N GLU A 487 -19.62 14.47 -0.90
CA GLU A 487 -20.67 15.27 -0.29
C GLU A 487 -21.11 14.69 1.07
N GLN A 488 -21.31 13.38 1.15
CA GLN A 488 -21.64 12.69 2.40
C GLN A 488 -20.50 12.77 3.43
N THR A 489 -19.25 12.67 2.99
CA THR A 489 -18.08 12.80 3.89
C THR A 489 -17.92 14.23 4.43
N THR A 490 -18.20 15.25 3.61
CA THR A 490 -18.09 16.67 4.03
C THR A 490 -19.37 17.20 4.68
N GLY A 491 -20.46 16.43 4.68
CA GLY A 491 -21.80 16.92 5.05
C GLY A 491 -22.30 18.05 4.13
N GLY A 492 -21.81 18.11 2.89
CA GLY A 492 -22.08 19.19 1.94
C GLY A 492 -21.39 20.52 2.27
N SER A 493 -20.50 20.56 3.27
CA SER A 493 -19.84 21.78 3.70
C SER A 493 -18.62 22.11 2.82
N SER A 494 -18.66 23.27 2.16
CA SER A 494 -17.52 23.77 1.39
C SER A 494 -16.33 24.17 2.28
N SER A 495 -16.55 24.49 3.56
CA SER A 495 -15.45 24.75 4.50
C SER A 495 -14.79 23.44 4.95
N GLU A 496 -15.57 22.38 5.22
CA GLU A 496 -14.98 21.05 5.51
C GLU A 496 -14.16 20.53 4.33
N TRP A 497 -14.64 20.73 3.10
CA TRP A 497 -13.85 20.44 1.92
C TRP A 497 -12.54 21.24 1.93
N ARG A 498 -12.60 22.57 2.03
CA ARG A 498 -11.42 23.43 1.90
C ARG A 498 -10.40 23.19 3.00
N ASP A 499 -10.86 23.04 4.24
CA ASP A 499 -9.99 23.12 5.42
C ASP A 499 -9.50 21.74 5.89
N ARG A 500 -10.20 20.65 5.51
CA ARG A 500 -9.89 19.30 6.00
C ARG A 500 -9.60 18.29 4.91
N PHE A 501 -10.48 18.12 3.93
CA PHE A 501 -10.40 17.00 2.97
C PHE A 501 -9.70 17.35 1.66
N GLY A 502 -9.95 18.53 1.11
CA GLY A 502 -9.43 19.04 -0.15
C GLY A 502 -7.89 19.04 -0.20
N PRO A 503 -7.18 19.62 0.79
CA PRO A 503 -5.71 19.61 0.85
C PRO A 503 -5.11 18.19 0.83
N ILE A 504 -5.70 17.26 1.59
CA ILE A 504 -5.28 15.86 1.67
C ILE A 504 -5.53 15.15 0.33
N LEU A 505 -6.74 15.27 -0.22
CA LEU A 505 -7.11 14.63 -1.49
C LEU A 505 -6.37 15.24 -2.67
N ALA A 506 -6.03 16.52 -2.64
CA ALA A 506 -5.21 17.19 -3.65
C ALA A 506 -3.81 16.59 -3.70
N ALA A 507 -3.14 16.45 -2.54
CA ALA A 507 -1.83 15.81 -2.44
C ALA A 507 -1.86 14.34 -2.91
N LEU A 508 -2.89 13.58 -2.49
CA LEU A 508 -3.07 12.19 -2.92
C LEU A 508 -3.39 12.07 -4.42
N ALA A 509 -4.17 12.99 -4.99
CA ALA A 509 -4.53 12.98 -6.40
C ALA A 509 -3.29 13.18 -7.30
N VAL A 510 -2.42 14.14 -6.97
CA VAL A 510 -1.19 14.37 -7.73
C VAL A 510 -0.09 13.34 -7.45
N ALA A 511 -0.17 12.63 -6.32
CA ALA A 511 0.66 11.45 -6.04
C ALA A 511 0.21 10.25 -6.87
N GLY A 512 -1.10 10.03 -7.04
CA GLY A 512 -1.67 8.92 -7.83
C GLY A 512 -2.34 7.83 -6.97
N SER A 513 -2.77 6.74 -7.60
CA SER A 513 -3.51 5.64 -6.96
C SER A 513 -2.62 4.58 -6.29
N GLY A 514 -3.15 3.94 -5.25
CA GLY A 514 -2.45 2.96 -4.40
C GLY A 514 -1.72 3.62 -3.23
N PRO A 515 -1.36 2.89 -2.16
CA PRO A 515 -0.73 3.42 -0.95
C PRO A 515 0.73 3.79 -1.23
N ILE A 516 0.92 4.91 -1.92
CA ILE A 516 2.22 5.28 -2.51
C ILE A 516 2.88 6.46 -1.82
N LEU A 517 2.11 7.30 -1.13
CA LEU A 517 2.59 8.52 -0.53
C LEU A 517 2.91 8.29 0.96
N PRO A 518 4.17 8.39 1.40
CA PRO A 518 4.51 8.37 2.82
C PRO A 518 3.72 9.40 3.62
N LEU A 519 3.18 9.01 4.77
CA LEU A 519 2.37 9.90 5.62
C LEU A 519 3.08 11.23 5.96
N PRO A 520 4.39 11.28 6.27
CA PRO A 520 5.06 12.55 6.55
C PRO A 520 5.03 13.54 5.39
N LEU A 521 5.15 13.06 4.14
CA LEU A 521 5.02 13.92 2.95
C LEU A 521 3.59 14.42 2.78
N LEU A 522 2.59 13.57 3.04
CA LEU A 522 1.18 13.96 3.00
C LEU A 522 0.86 15.05 4.04
N VAL A 523 1.31 14.88 5.28
CA VAL A 523 1.09 15.85 6.37
C VAL A 523 1.72 17.20 6.00
N HIS A 524 2.95 17.19 5.51
CA HIS A 524 3.63 18.42 5.10
C HIS A 524 2.94 19.10 3.90
N ALA A 525 2.56 18.32 2.88
CA ALA A 525 1.88 18.87 1.70
C ALA A 525 0.49 19.43 2.06
N SER A 526 -0.27 18.72 2.90
CA SER A 526 -1.55 19.17 3.44
C SER A 526 -1.41 20.49 4.20
N ALA A 527 -0.43 20.61 5.10
CA ALA A 527 -0.14 21.86 5.81
C ALA A 527 0.22 23.03 4.88
N THR A 528 0.97 22.74 3.81
CA THR A 528 1.35 23.73 2.79
C THR A 528 0.14 24.23 2.00
N LEU A 529 -0.88 23.39 1.86
CA LEU A 529 -2.16 23.68 1.24
C LEU A 529 -3.20 24.22 2.25
N GLU A 530 -2.75 24.69 3.42
CA GLU A 530 -3.58 25.25 4.49
C GLU A 530 -4.56 24.25 5.14
N GLY A 531 -4.33 22.94 4.97
CA GLY A 531 -5.10 21.87 5.58
C GLY A 531 -4.52 21.35 6.91
N PRO A 532 -4.94 20.14 7.34
CA PRO A 532 -4.42 19.50 8.55
C PRO A 532 -2.89 19.38 8.52
N SER A 533 -2.23 19.72 9.64
CA SER A 533 -0.77 19.88 9.72
C SER A 533 -0.06 18.93 10.69
N ASP A 534 -0.82 18.07 11.37
CA ASP A 534 -0.32 17.02 12.24
C ASP A 534 -0.85 15.63 11.81
N GLU A 535 -0.14 14.58 12.20
CA GLU A 535 -0.49 13.22 11.79
C GLU A 535 -1.86 12.75 12.31
N ASP A 536 -2.27 13.17 13.51
CA ASP A 536 -3.52 12.71 14.12
C ASP A 536 -4.73 13.29 13.38
N SER A 537 -4.68 14.58 13.05
CA SER A 537 -5.70 15.25 12.24
C SER A 537 -5.78 14.69 10.82
N VAL A 538 -4.64 14.39 10.19
CA VAL A 538 -4.61 13.74 8.86
C VAL A 538 -5.19 12.33 8.94
N ARG A 539 -4.82 11.52 9.94
CA ARG A 539 -5.38 10.17 10.11
C ARG A 539 -6.89 10.21 10.35
N ALA A 540 -7.38 11.15 11.17
CA ALA A 540 -8.82 11.31 11.39
C ALA A 540 -9.58 11.69 10.12
N ALA A 541 -8.98 12.47 9.20
CA ALA A 541 -9.56 12.75 7.89
C ALA A 541 -9.54 11.51 6.97
N LEU A 542 -8.43 10.75 6.96
CA LEU A 542 -8.33 9.50 6.21
C LEU A 542 -9.34 8.45 6.67
N ASP A 543 -9.57 8.34 7.98
CA ASP A 543 -10.58 7.44 8.55
C ASP A 543 -11.99 7.81 8.09
N ALA A 544 -12.31 9.11 8.02
CA ALA A 544 -13.58 9.61 7.51
C ALA A 544 -13.76 9.41 6.00
N LEU A 545 -12.67 9.47 5.21
CA LEU A 545 -12.68 9.15 3.78
C LEU A 545 -12.93 7.66 3.52
N GLY A 546 -12.55 6.79 4.46
CA GLY A 546 -12.86 5.37 4.46
C GLY A 546 -12.49 4.68 3.14
N GLY A 547 -13.48 4.07 2.48
CA GLY A 547 -13.29 3.31 1.23
C GLY A 547 -12.69 4.09 0.05
N LEU A 548 -12.59 5.42 0.12
CA LEU A 548 -11.94 6.24 -0.91
C LEU A 548 -10.41 6.22 -0.82
N VAL A 549 -9.85 5.79 0.31
CA VAL A 549 -8.40 5.74 0.54
C VAL A 549 -7.95 4.32 0.90
N VAL A 550 -6.64 4.08 0.75
CA VAL A 550 -5.96 2.85 1.16
C VAL A 550 -4.76 3.24 2.00
N ARG A 551 -4.61 2.56 3.13
CA ARG A 551 -3.51 2.77 4.07
C ARG A 551 -2.69 1.49 4.18
N GLY A 552 -1.41 1.57 3.86
CA GLY A 552 -0.42 0.52 4.08
C GLY A 552 0.32 0.76 5.40
N GLU A 553 0.55 -0.32 6.16
CA GLU A 553 1.29 -0.26 7.44
C GLU A 553 0.72 0.79 8.41
N SER A 554 -0.61 0.87 8.49
CA SER A 554 -1.32 1.89 9.28
C SER A 554 -0.81 1.96 10.72
N GLY A 555 -0.38 3.16 11.15
CA GLY A 555 0.17 3.39 12.49
C GLY A 555 1.67 3.06 12.65
N ALA A 556 2.36 2.65 11.59
CA ALA A 556 3.81 2.51 11.57
C ALA A 556 4.49 3.80 11.06
N PRO A 557 5.77 4.05 11.38
CA PRO A 557 6.56 5.16 10.81
C PRO A 557 6.69 5.10 9.28
N THR A 558 6.51 3.90 8.72
CA THR A 558 6.54 3.58 7.30
C THR A 558 5.14 3.58 6.68
N GLU A 559 4.15 4.20 7.34
CA GLU A 559 2.78 4.29 6.82
C GLU A 559 2.74 5.01 5.46
N HIS A 560 2.07 4.38 4.49
CA HIS A 560 1.81 4.97 3.18
C HIS A 560 0.31 5.07 2.92
N VAL A 561 -0.08 6.12 2.22
CA VAL A 561 -1.47 6.45 1.94
C VAL A 561 -1.66 6.67 0.45
N GLY A 562 -2.85 6.38 -0.05
CA GLY A 562 -3.23 6.77 -1.41
C GLY A 562 -4.68 6.49 -1.73
N LEU A 563 -5.04 6.77 -2.97
CA LEU A 563 -6.42 6.64 -3.46
C LEU A 563 -6.72 5.19 -3.84
N PHE A 564 -7.92 4.71 -3.52
CA PHE A 564 -8.27 3.29 -3.66
C PHE A 564 -8.34 2.79 -5.11
N HIS A 565 -8.61 3.67 -6.07
CA HIS A 565 -8.80 3.32 -7.47
C HIS A 565 -8.28 4.42 -8.41
N ALA A 566 -7.73 4.03 -9.56
CA ALA A 566 -7.10 4.93 -10.53
C ALA A 566 -8.04 6.00 -11.11
N THR A 567 -9.34 5.72 -11.18
CA THR A 567 -10.35 6.67 -11.68
C THR A 567 -10.68 7.79 -10.69
N LEU A 568 -10.31 7.67 -9.41
CA LEU A 568 -10.55 8.70 -8.42
C LEU A 568 -9.64 9.92 -8.62
N PRO A 569 -8.30 9.78 -8.78
CA PRO A 569 -7.46 10.92 -9.16
C PRO A 569 -7.92 11.57 -10.47
N GLU A 570 -8.33 10.79 -11.48
CA GLU A 570 -8.88 11.32 -12.73
C GLU A 570 -10.12 12.19 -12.49
N TYR A 571 -11.06 11.72 -11.66
CA TYR A 571 -12.24 12.50 -11.29
C TYR A 571 -11.86 13.77 -10.52
N LEU A 572 -11.04 13.65 -9.47
CA LEU A 572 -10.61 14.75 -8.62
C LEU A 572 -9.91 15.89 -9.38
N LEU A 573 -9.23 15.56 -10.48
CA LEU A 573 -8.52 16.52 -11.34
C LEU A 573 -9.35 16.98 -12.55
N SER A 574 -10.64 16.64 -12.60
CA SER A 574 -11.52 16.90 -13.75
C SER A 574 -12.52 18.04 -13.50
N VAL A 575 -13.03 18.61 -14.59
CA VAL A 575 -14.10 19.64 -14.56
C VAL A 575 -15.35 19.17 -13.80
N PRO A 576 -15.86 17.93 -13.98
CA PRO A 576 -16.98 17.41 -13.19
C PRO A 576 -16.81 17.49 -11.66
N ALA A 577 -15.60 17.29 -11.13
CA ALA A 577 -15.36 17.44 -9.69
C ALA A 577 -15.44 18.90 -9.25
N ALA A 578 -14.87 19.81 -10.05
CA ALA A 578 -14.94 21.24 -9.79
C ALA A 578 -16.40 21.76 -9.83
N ASP A 579 -17.18 21.35 -10.84
CA ASP A 579 -18.60 21.69 -10.96
C ASP A 579 -19.43 21.18 -9.76
N SER A 580 -18.98 20.09 -9.13
CA SER A 580 -19.60 19.51 -7.94
C SER A 580 -19.10 20.13 -6.62
N GLY A 581 -18.28 21.17 -6.67
CA GLY A 581 -17.74 21.86 -5.50
C GLY A 581 -16.48 21.22 -4.88
N PHE A 582 -15.87 20.26 -5.57
CA PHE A 582 -14.68 19.53 -5.14
C PHE A 582 -13.44 19.90 -5.98
N GLU A 583 -13.26 21.18 -6.25
CA GLU A 583 -12.15 21.69 -7.05
C GLU A 583 -10.79 21.45 -6.37
N ILE A 584 -9.81 21.03 -7.17
CA ILE A 584 -8.40 20.86 -6.77
C ILE A 584 -7.52 21.72 -7.69
N ASP A 585 -6.76 22.63 -7.10
CA ASP A 585 -5.65 23.32 -7.78
C ASP A 585 -4.46 22.36 -7.91
N ALA A 586 -4.42 21.62 -9.01
CA ALA A 586 -3.37 20.65 -9.28
C ALA A 586 -1.96 21.29 -9.30
N PRO A 587 -1.72 22.45 -9.95
CA PRO A 587 -0.45 23.16 -9.83
C PRO A 587 -0.04 23.50 -8.39
N ALA A 588 -0.97 23.92 -7.53
CA ALA A 588 -0.68 24.16 -6.10
C ALA A 588 -0.32 22.86 -5.38
N ALA A 589 -1.05 21.78 -5.63
CA ALA A 589 -0.77 20.47 -5.04
C ALA A 589 0.60 19.93 -5.46
N HIS A 590 0.98 20.05 -6.74
CA HIS A 590 2.32 19.70 -7.20
C HIS A 590 3.42 20.55 -6.53
N ARG A 591 3.20 21.86 -6.36
CA ARG A 591 4.12 22.75 -5.63
C ARG A 591 4.25 22.36 -4.15
N ALA A 592 3.15 22.02 -3.49
CA ALA A 592 3.16 21.54 -2.11
C ALA A 592 3.95 20.23 -1.96
N MET A 593 3.80 19.31 -2.91
CA MET A 593 4.59 18.07 -2.97
C MET A 593 6.07 18.34 -3.19
N ILE A 594 6.44 19.25 -4.08
CA ILE A 594 7.83 19.68 -4.29
C ILE A 594 8.42 20.22 -2.98
N GLN A 595 7.69 21.10 -2.28
CA GLN A 595 8.15 21.67 -1.02
C GLN A 595 8.31 20.59 0.07
N ALA A 596 7.37 19.65 0.17
CA ALA A 596 7.47 18.54 1.10
C ALA A 596 8.72 17.67 0.82
N ILE A 597 9.01 17.39 -0.46
CA ILE A 597 10.21 16.65 -0.88
C ILE A 597 11.49 17.44 -0.55
N ASP A 598 11.54 18.73 -0.86
CA ASP A 598 12.70 19.58 -0.60
C ASP A 598 13.05 19.62 0.91
N VAL A 599 12.04 19.61 1.78
CA VAL A 599 12.20 19.66 3.24
C VAL A 599 12.54 18.29 3.84
N LEU A 600 11.78 17.26 3.48
CA LEU A 600 11.82 15.96 4.17
C LEU A 600 12.71 14.93 3.49
N ALA A 601 13.00 15.10 2.20
CA ALA A 601 13.85 14.21 1.42
C ALA A 601 14.84 15.05 0.58
N PRO A 602 15.70 15.89 1.18
CA PRO A 602 16.58 16.79 0.45
C PRO A 602 17.47 16.02 -0.54
N SER A 603 17.77 16.63 -1.69
CA SER A 603 18.53 15.94 -2.73
C SER A 603 19.95 15.64 -2.27
N THR A 604 20.28 14.35 -2.25
CA THR A 604 21.63 13.84 -1.98
C THR A 604 21.99 12.89 -3.12
N LYS A 605 23.28 12.86 -3.50
CA LYS A 605 23.75 12.06 -4.65
C LYS A 605 23.41 10.56 -4.57
N ARG A 606 23.10 10.01 -3.38
CA ARG A 606 22.78 8.59 -3.23
C ARG A 606 21.49 8.39 -2.45
N LEU A 607 20.59 7.63 -3.05
CA LEU A 607 19.36 7.15 -2.41
C LEU A 607 19.70 6.38 -1.12
N LEU A 608 19.09 6.79 -0.02
CA LEU A 608 19.00 6.01 1.21
C LEU A 608 17.75 5.13 1.10
N ASP A 609 17.76 3.95 1.73
CA ASP A 609 16.63 2.99 1.71
C ASP A 609 15.43 3.46 2.57
N ASP A 610 15.13 4.75 2.46
CA ASP A 610 14.10 5.51 3.15
C ASP A 610 12.88 5.70 2.20
N PRO A 611 11.65 5.38 2.65
CA PRO A 611 10.42 5.65 1.91
C PRO A 611 10.30 7.07 1.33
N LEU A 612 10.76 8.10 2.05
CA LEU A 612 10.68 9.50 1.62
C LEU A 612 11.57 9.75 0.38
N HIS A 613 12.82 9.28 0.44
CA HIS A 613 13.76 9.39 -0.67
C HIS A 613 13.36 8.51 -1.85
N ARG A 614 12.73 7.36 -1.59
CA ARG A 614 12.17 6.49 -2.64
C ARG A 614 11.02 7.17 -3.38
N TYR A 615 10.08 7.79 -2.67
CA TYR A 615 9.02 8.58 -3.30
C TYR A 615 9.61 9.72 -4.13
N ALA A 616 10.57 10.47 -3.59
CA ALA A 616 11.22 11.56 -4.31
C ALA A 616 11.93 11.08 -5.59
N PHE A 617 12.68 9.97 -5.53
CA PHE A 617 13.30 9.36 -6.71
C PHE A 617 12.26 9.05 -7.80
N LEU A 618 11.12 8.49 -7.43
CA LEU A 618 10.10 8.07 -8.39
C LEU A 618 9.24 9.24 -8.91
N ARG A 619 8.94 10.26 -8.10
CA ARG A 619 7.87 11.23 -8.39
C ARG A 619 8.28 12.69 -8.51
N GLU A 620 9.43 13.10 -7.98
CA GLU A 620 9.84 14.51 -7.96
C GLU A 620 9.90 15.13 -9.36
N VAL A 621 10.42 14.39 -10.34
CA VAL A 621 10.50 14.83 -11.74
C VAL A 621 9.11 15.07 -12.33
N HIS A 622 8.14 14.21 -12.02
CA HIS A 622 6.75 14.40 -12.44
C HIS A 622 6.16 15.65 -11.81
N HIS A 623 6.39 15.91 -10.52
CA HIS A 623 5.85 17.12 -9.88
C HIS A 623 6.41 18.40 -10.51
N HIS A 624 7.73 18.46 -10.76
CA HIS A 624 8.33 19.60 -11.47
C HIS A 624 7.83 19.73 -12.91
N TRP A 625 7.65 18.61 -13.60
CA TRP A 625 7.15 18.60 -14.97
C TRP A 625 5.75 19.19 -15.09
N MET A 626 4.86 18.82 -14.16
CA MET A 626 3.46 19.25 -14.15
C MET A 626 3.28 20.75 -13.83
N VAL A 627 4.28 21.40 -13.23
CA VAL A 627 4.30 22.85 -12.98
C VAL A 627 5.21 23.61 -13.95
N GLU A 628 5.59 22.96 -15.05
CA GLU A 628 6.42 23.52 -16.13
C GLU A 628 7.85 23.93 -15.72
N ASP A 629 8.35 23.47 -14.56
CA ASP A 629 9.74 23.67 -14.14
C ASP A 629 10.66 22.58 -14.70
N HIS A 630 10.84 22.60 -16.01
CA HIS A 630 11.64 21.59 -16.72
C HIS A 630 13.13 21.61 -16.35
N ALA A 631 13.64 22.75 -15.88
CA ALA A 631 15.02 22.87 -15.45
C ALA A 631 15.25 22.12 -14.13
N ARG A 632 14.37 22.27 -13.13
CA ARG A 632 14.44 21.45 -11.92
C ARG A 632 14.10 19.99 -12.20
N ALA A 633 13.08 19.69 -13.01
CA ALA A 633 12.77 18.32 -13.41
C ALA A 633 14.00 17.58 -13.95
N TYR A 634 14.77 18.25 -14.81
CA TYR A 634 16.04 17.74 -15.32
C TYR A 634 17.09 17.53 -14.22
N ASN A 635 17.30 18.54 -13.37
CA ASN A 635 18.31 18.47 -12.31
C ASN A 635 18.03 17.36 -11.30
N CYS A 636 16.76 17.10 -10.97
CA CYS A 636 16.33 16.04 -10.06
C CYS A 636 16.71 14.63 -10.53
N LEU A 637 16.74 14.38 -11.85
CA LEU A 637 17.22 13.12 -12.41
C LEU A 637 18.71 12.90 -12.13
N TYR A 638 19.49 13.98 -12.12
CA TYR A 638 20.93 13.95 -11.89
C TYR A 638 21.31 13.93 -10.40
N GLN A 639 20.51 14.60 -9.56
CA GLN A 639 20.84 14.76 -8.14
C GLN A 639 20.43 13.55 -7.29
N ARG A 640 19.62 12.63 -7.81
CA ARG A 640 19.12 11.45 -7.08
C ARG A 640 19.43 10.17 -7.84
N GLU A 641 20.55 9.54 -7.51
CA GLU A 641 20.92 8.25 -8.10
C GLU A 641 20.61 7.12 -7.11
N SER A 642 19.98 6.06 -7.61
CA SER A 642 19.88 4.78 -6.92
C SER A 642 21.24 4.07 -6.97
N ASN A 643 21.53 3.27 -5.94
CA ASN A 643 22.64 2.31 -5.98
C ASN A 643 22.38 1.13 -6.93
N ILE A 644 21.20 1.08 -7.56
CA ILE A 644 20.81 0.03 -8.50
C ILE A 644 20.85 0.62 -9.91
N PRO A 645 21.86 0.26 -10.73
CA PRO A 645 22.05 0.83 -12.06
C PRO A 645 20.81 0.79 -12.95
N ARG A 646 20.09 -0.32 -12.90
CA ARG A 646 18.88 -0.55 -13.70
C ARG A 646 17.72 0.35 -13.32
N ALA A 647 17.56 0.68 -12.03
CA ALA A 647 16.56 1.65 -11.60
C ALA A 647 16.86 3.04 -12.15
N ASN A 648 18.15 3.43 -12.22
CA ASN A 648 18.54 4.68 -12.86
C ASN A 648 18.27 4.65 -14.37
N LEU A 649 18.65 3.57 -15.06
CA LEU A 649 18.42 3.43 -16.51
C LEU A 649 16.94 3.63 -16.86
N LEU A 650 16.04 2.88 -16.23
CA LEU A 650 14.59 2.97 -16.48
C LEU A 650 14.06 4.38 -16.21
N ARG A 651 14.53 5.02 -15.13
CA ARG A 651 14.17 6.40 -14.79
C ARG A 651 14.63 7.38 -15.88
N TRP A 652 15.82 7.22 -16.42
CA TRP A 652 16.29 8.07 -17.52
C TRP A 652 15.49 7.82 -18.80
N GLU A 653 15.25 6.55 -19.16
CA GLU A 653 14.50 6.13 -20.36
C GLU A 653 13.07 6.68 -20.39
N GLU A 654 12.37 6.69 -19.26
CA GLU A 654 11.03 7.25 -19.13
C GLU A 654 10.94 8.71 -19.60
N TRP A 655 12.00 9.47 -19.35
CA TRP A 655 12.06 10.91 -19.62
C TRP A 655 12.76 11.25 -20.94
N VAL A 656 13.32 10.28 -21.68
CA VAL A 656 13.97 10.51 -22.98
C VAL A 656 13.00 11.14 -23.98
N SER A 657 11.81 10.56 -24.15
CA SER A 657 10.84 11.07 -25.13
C SER A 657 10.28 12.44 -24.73
N PRO A 658 9.79 12.66 -23.48
CA PRO A 658 9.29 13.97 -23.07
C PRO A 658 10.29 15.12 -23.27
N PHE A 659 11.55 14.95 -22.88
CA PHE A 659 12.57 15.98 -23.09
C PHE A 659 13.02 16.07 -24.55
N GLY A 660 13.13 14.93 -25.25
CA GLY A 660 13.57 14.87 -26.65
C GLY A 660 12.61 15.55 -27.63
N GLN A 661 11.28 15.53 -27.37
CA GLN A 661 10.30 16.21 -28.24
C GLN A 661 10.33 17.75 -28.11
N ARG A 662 10.91 18.28 -27.02
CA ARG A 662 10.90 19.72 -26.71
C ARG A 662 12.20 20.43 -27.03
N SER A 663 13.26 19.67 -27.26
CA SER A 663 14.60 20.19 -27.47
C SER A 663 15.09 19.87 -28.87
N ASP A 664 15.90 20.76 -29.43
CA ASP A 664 16.69 20.43 -30.61
C ASP A 664 17.59 19.22 -30.29
N THR A 665 17.85 18.41 -31.30
CA THR A 665 18.81 17.29 -31.25
C THR A 665 20.21 17.72 -30.78
N ASP A 666 20.56 19.00 -30.97
CA ASP A 666 21.82 19.61 -30.54
C ASP A 666 21.74 20.35 -29.18
N ASP A 667 20.59 20.33 -28.46
CA ASP A 667 20.49 20.90 -27.11
C ASP A 667 21.47 20.17 -26.15
N PRO A 668 22.37 20.88 -25.45
CA PRO A 668 23.28 20.28 -24.49
C PRO A 668 22.60 19.36 -23.45
N ARG A 669 21.36 19.66 -23.05
CA ARG A 669 20.59 18.81 -22.13
C ARG A 669 20.19 17.49 -22.76
N THR A 670 19.72 17.48 -24.01
CA THR A 670 19.41 16.26 -24.76
C THR A 670 20.65 15.37 -24.91
N LEU A 671 21.80 15.98 -25.22
CA LEU A 671 23.06 15.26 -25.35
C LEU A 671 23.54 14.67 -24.01
N ARG A 672 23.33 15.38 -22.90
CA ARG A 672 23.62 14.87 -21.56
C ARG A 672 22.64 13.77 -21.13
N PHE A 673 21.35 13.86 -21.46
CA PHE A 673 20.38 12.76 -21.30
C PHE A 673 20.84 11.47 -21.98
N ARG A 674 21.17 11.54 -23.27
CA ARG A 674 21.67 10.40 -24.06
C ARG A 674 22.92 9.79 -23.43
N SER A 675 23.81 10.63 -22.91
CA SER A 675 25.02 10.21 -22.19
C SER A 675 24.71 9.46 -20.90
N GLN A 676 23.68 9.86 -20.15
CA GLN A 676 23.26 9.19 -18.92
C GLN A 676 22.62 7.83 -19.22
N VAL A 677 21.76 7.74 -20.24
CA VAL A 677 21.20 6.46 -20.70
C VAL A 677 22.33 5.51 -21.13
N ALA A 678 23.29 5.99 -21.93
CA ALA A 678 24.45 5.18 -22.34
C ALA A 678 25.31 4.73 -21.15
N PHE A 679 25.53 5.61 -20.16
CA PHE A 679 26.24 5.29 -18.93
C PHE A 679 25.55 4.14 -18.18
N TRP A 680 24.27 4.32 -17.83
CA TRP A 680 23.54 3.33 -17.06
C TRP A 680 23.28 2.03 -17.83
N THR A 681 23.22 2.07 -19.17
CA THR A 681 23.19 0.86 -20.02
C THR A 681 24.41 0.00 -19.77
N GLY A 682 25.60 0.61 -19.75
CA GLY A 682 26.84 -0.10 -19.48
C GLY A 682 26.95 -0.60 -18.04
N GLU A 683 26.53 0.22 -17.06
CA GLU A 683 26.46 -0.17 -15.65
C GLU A 683 25.45 -1.31 -15.38
N CYS A 684 24.46 -1.50 -16.28
CA CYS A 684 23.58 -2.67 -16.27
C CYS A 684 24.24 -3.93 -16.88
N GLY A 685 25.51 -3.86 -17.28
CA GLY A 685 26.27 -4.96 -17.87
C GLY A 685 26.24 -5.02 -19.40
N ASP A 686 25.56 -4.10 -20.10
CA ASP A 686 25.55 -4.03 -21.57
C ASP A 686 26.64 -3.07 -22.09
N ALA A 687 27.90 -3.48 -21.96
CA ALA A 687 29.04 -2.71 -22.42
C ALA A 687 28.99 -2.41 -23.93
N ARG A 688 28.44 -3.33 -24.74
CA ARG A 688 28.32 -3.15 -26.20
C ARG A 688 27.26 -2.12 -26.56
N GLY A 689 26.11 -2.16 -25.89
CA GLY A 689 25.06 -1.15 -26.03
C GLY A 689 25.56 0.23 -25.62
N ALA A 690 26.28 0.34 -24.50
CA ALA A 690 26.90 1.59 -24.06
C ALA A 690 27.92 2.12 -25.07
N LEU A 691 28.83 1.26 -25.58
CA LEU A 691 29.80 1.62 -26.60
C LEU A 691 29.12 2.16 -27.87
N ALA A 692 28.09 1.47 -28.36
CA ALA A 692 27.34 1.88 -29.53
C ALA A 692 26.62 3.22 -29.31
N ALA A 693 25.98 3.40 -28.15
CA ALA A 693 25.27 4.62 -27.81
C ALA A 693 26.22 5.83 -27.70
N TYR A 694 27.38 5.67 -27.07
CA TYR A 694 28.39 6.73 -27.01
C TYR A 694 29.02 7.03 -28.37
N ALA A 695 29.20 6.02 -29.22
CA ALA A 695 29.76 6.20 -30.57
C ALA A 695 28.80 7.01 -31.45
N ALA A 696 27.49 6.76 -31.30
CA ALA A 696 26.46 7.55 -31.96
C ALA A 696 26.33 8.98 -31.36
N LEU A 697 26.62 9.17 -30.07
CA LEU A 697 26.52 10.47 -29.39
C LEU A 697 27.70 11.41 -29.69
N LEU A 698 28.90 10.88 -29.87
CA LEU A 698 30.11 11.68 -29.99
C LEU A 698 30.07 12.71 -31.16
N PRO A 699 29.66 12.34 -32.39
CA PRO A 699 29.59 13.30 -33.51
C PRO A 699 28.62 14.46 -33.25
N ASP A 700 27.50 14.17 -32.57
CA ASP A 700 26.51 15.19 -32.22
C ASP A 700 27.06 16.16 -31.16
N ARG A 701 27.75 15.63 -30.13
CA ARG A 701 28.43 16.47 -29.13
C ARG A 701 29.56 17.30 -29.72
N GLU A 702 30.36 16.74 -30.63
CA GLU A 702 31.41 17.49 -31.32
C GLU A 702 30.83 18.63 -32.16
N ARG A 703 29.71 18.38 -32.86
CA ARG A 703 28.99 19.40 -33.65
C ARG A 703 28.43 20.52 -32.77
N ALA A 704 27.75 20.17 -31.67
CA ALA A 704 27.04 21.13 -30.84
C ALA A 704 27.95 21.91 -29.88
N LEU A 705 28.97 21.27 -29.30
CA LEU A 705 29.77 21.83 -28.20
C LEU A 705 31.22 22.15 -28.62
N GLY A 706 31.70 21.57 -29.71
CA GLY A 706 33.10 21.64 -30.13
C GLY A 706 33.98 20.57 -29.47
N ARG A 707 35.07 20.19 -30.15
CA ARG A 707 35.89 19.01 -29.82
C ARG A 707 36.61 19.08 -28.46
N ASP A 708 36.86 20.29 -27.98
CA ASP A 708 37.59 20.55 -26.73
C ASP A 708 36.66 20.71 -25.52
N HIS A 709 35.35 20.63 -25.72
CA HIS A 709 34.39 20.79 -24.64
C HIS A 709 34.51 19.62 -23.64
N PRO A 710 34.45 19.87 -22.31
CA PRO A 710 34.58 18.82 -21.30
C PRO A 710 33.66 17.61 -21.52
N ASP A 711 32.38 17.83 -21.84
CA ASP A 711 31.44 16.72 -22.11
C ASP A 711 31.84 15.86 -23.34
N VAL A 712 32.52 16.44 -24.35
CA VAL A 712 33.06 15.68 -25.50
C VAL A 712 34.25 14.82 -25.05
N LEU A 713 35.15 15.40 -24.27
CA LEU A 713 36.31 14.67 -23.72
C LEU A 713 35.86 13.52 -22.81
N THR A 714 34.85 13.74 -21.96
CA THR A 714 34.22 12.69 -21.14
C THR A 714 33.60 11.61 -22.02
N THR A 715 32.93 11.96 -23.13
CA THR A 715 32.37 10.98 -24.08
C THR A 715 33.45 10.10 -24.68
N ARG A 716 34.59 10.68 -25.09
CA ARG A 716 35.74 9.95 -25.62
C ARG A 716 36.36 9.03 -24.57
N GLY A 717 36.43 9.50 -23.32
CA GLY A 717 36.87 8.68 -22.18
C GLY A 717 35.95 7.48 -21.94
N ASN A 718 34.62 7.69 -21.97
CA ASN A 718 33.64 6.61 -21.81
C ASN A 718 33.70 5.62 -22.98
N LEU A 719 33.88 6.08 -24.22
CA LEU A 719 34.12 5.20 -25.37
C LEU A 719 35.33 4.29 -25.17
N ALA A 720 36.44 4.85 -24.69
CA ALA A 720 37.64 4.09 -24.40
C ALA A 720 37.41 3.08 -23.25
N ALA A 721 36.70 3.47 -22.20
CA ALA A 721 36.30 2.58 -21.10
C ALA A 721 35.50 1.38 -21.62
N TRP A 722 34.39 1.63 -22.32
CA TRP A 722 33.50 0.57 -22.81
C TRP A 722 34.14 -0.30 -23.89
N THR A 723 35.13 0.24 -24.64
CA THR A 723 35.95 -0.56 -25.56
C THR A 723 36.76 -1.61 -24.79
N GLY A 724 37.36 -1.22 -23.67
CA GLY A 724 38.10 -2.14 -22.81
C GLY A 724 37.21 -3.17 -22.12
N GLU A 725 36.04 -2.76 -21.62
CA GLU A 725 35.02 -3.66 -21.05
C GLU A 725 34.45 -4.65 -22.08
N CYS A 726 34.45 -4.29 -23.37
CA CYS A 726 34.15 -5.21 -24.47
C CYS A 726 35.30 -6.21 -24.76
N GLY A 727 36.42 -6.13 -24.03
CA GLY A 727 37.58 -7.02 -24.14
C GLY A 727 38.74 -6.47 -24.98
N ASP A 728 38.65 -5.25 -25.52
CA ASP A 728 39.73 -4.64 -26.31
C ASP A 728 40.59 -3.68 -25.47
N ALA A 729 41.41 -4.26 -24.60
CA ALA A 729 42.33 -3.50 -23.75
C ALA A 729 43.37 -2.67 -24.56
N ARG A 730 43.78 -3.14 -25.74
CA ARG A 730 44.73 -2.41 -26.61
C ARG A 730 44.06 -1.20 -27.26
N GLY A 731 42.83 -1.37 -27.75
CA GLY A 731 42.02 -0.28 -28.28
C GLY A 731 41.73 0.79 -27.24
N ALA A 732 41.34 0.37 -26.02
CA ALA A 732 41.15 1.29 -24.89
C ALA A 732 42.41 2.09 -24.57
N LEU A 733 43.57 1.41 -24.46
CA LEU A 733 44.86 2.06 -24.22
C LEU A 733 45.18 3.12 -25.29
N ALA A 734 45.02 2.78 -26.56
CA ALA A 734 45.27 3.70 -27.67
C ALA A 734 44.31 4.91 -27.64
N ALA A 735 43.03 4.68 -27.35
CA ALA A 735 42.02 5.73 -27.28
C ALA A 735 42.27 6.70 -26.12
N TYR A 736 42.61 6.21 -24.92
CA TYR A 736 42.99 7.05 -23.79
C TYR A 736 44.31 7.80 -24.05
N ALA A 737 45.28 7.17 -24.72
CA ALA A 737 46.56 7.82 -25.01
C ALA A 737 46.38 8.97 -26.00
N ALA A 738 45.44 8.84 -26.93
CA ALA A 738 45.04 9.92 -27.83
C ALA A 738 44.19 11.00 -27.14
N LEU A 739 43.44 10.66 -26.07
CA LEU A 739 42.62 11.61 -25.31
C LEU A 739 43.45 12.50 -24.37
N LEU A 740 44.47 11.94 -23.72
CA LEU A 740 45.29 12.64 -22.72
C LEU A 740 45.81 14.01 -23.19
N PRO A 741 46.46 14.18 -24.36
CA PRO A 741 46.97 15.49 -24.78
C PRO A 741 45.85 16.51 -25.02
N ASP A 742 44.65 16.06 -25.43
CA ASP A 742 43.50 16.94 -25.60
C ASP A 742 42.96 17.42 -24.24
N GLN A 743 42.90 16.52 -23.24
CA GLN A 743 42.54 16.89 -21.87
C GLN A 743 43.58 17.82 -21.22
N GLU A 744 44.88 17.56 -21.42
CA GLU A 744 45.93 18.45 -20.92
C GLU A 744 45.82 19.86 -21.51
N ARG A 745 45.45 19.98 -22.79
CA ARG A 745 45.26 21.27 -23.48
C ARG A 745 43.99 21.99 -23.03
N ALA A 746 42.87 21.28 -22.90
CA ALA A 746 41.56 21.88 -22.65
C ALA A 746 41.25 22.09 -21.15
N LEU A 747 41.61 21.12 -20.30
CA LEU A 747 41.30 21.12 -18.86
C LEU A 747 42.52 21.50 -18.01
N GLY A 748 43.72 21.26 -18.54
CA GLY A 748 44.99 21.41 -17.84
C GLY A 748 45.58 20.07 -17.35
N PRO A 749 46.92 20.02 -17.15
CA PRO A 749 47.65 18.80 -16.80
C PRO A 749 47.36 18.26 -15.40
N ASP A 750 46.87 19.11 -14.49
CA ASP A 750 46.56 18.77 -13.09
C ASP A 750 45.04 18.68 -12.81
N HIS A 751 44.21 18.72 -13.85
CA HIS A 751 42.76 18.57 -13.70
C HIS A 751 42.41 17.13 -13.26
N PRO A 752 41.42 16.91 -12.36
CA PRO A 752 41.04 15.57 -11.90
C PRO A 752 40.84 14.55 -13.03
N ASP A 753 40.13 14.92 -14.10
CA ASP A 753 39.88 14.03 -15.23
C ASP A 753 41.15 13.66 -16.01
N THR A 754 42.09 14.60 -16.18
CA THR A 754 43.39 14.34 -16.82
C THR A 754 44.22 13.35 -15.99
N LEU A 755 44.21 13.52 -14.67
CA LEU A 755 44.92 12.63 -13.74
C LEU A 755 44.26 11.26 -13.62
N ALA A 756 42.93 11.19 -13.68
CA ALA A 756 42.20 9.93 -13.76
C ALA A 756 42.56 9.17 -15.05
N THR A 757 42.66 9.86 -16.20
CA THR A 757 43.12 9.27 -17.47
C THR A 757 44.55 8.72 -17.35
N LEU A 758 45.47 9.37 -16.63
CA LEU A 758 46.80 8.81 -16.36
C LEU A 758 46.73 7.51 -15.55
N GLY A 759 45.85 7.45 -14.55
CA GLY A 759 45.55 6.22 -13.80
C GLY A 759 45.07 5.08 -14.70
N ILE A 760 44.09 5.38 -15.56
CA ILE A 760 43.48 4.42 -16.48
C ILE A 760 44.48 3.94 -17.54
N LEU A 761 45.30 4.84 -18.08
CA LEU A 761 46.42 4.49 -18.97
C LEU A 761 47.40 3.53 -18.28
N GLY A 762 47.73 3.80 -17.01
CA GLY A 762 48.50 2.90 -16.18
C GLY A 762 47.90 1.50 -16.10
N LEU A 763 46.61 1.42 -15.79
CA LEU A 763 45.89 0.14 -15.69
C LEU A 763 45.91 -0.64 -17.01
N TYR A 764 45.50 -0.02 -18.12
CA TYR A 764 45.45 -0.70 -19.42
C TYR A 764 46.85 -1.09 -19.95
N ALA A 765 47.88 -0.29 -19.69
CA ALA A 765 49.26 -0.64 -20.00
C ALA A 765 49.70 -1.92 -19.30
N ALA A 766 49.36 -2.07 -18.02
CA ALA A 766 49.64 -3.29 -17.27
C ALA A 766 48.87 -4.49 -17.85
N LEU A 767 47.60 -4.31 -18.19
CA LEU A 767 46.76 -5.37 -18.79
C LEU A 767 47.31 -5.87 -20.13
N VAL A 768 47.92 -5.00 -20.94
CA VAL A 768 48.55 -5.40 -22.21
C VAL A 768 50.01 -5.85 -22.07
N GLY A 769 50.55 -5.86 -20.85
CA GLY A 769 51.89 -6.34 -20.52
C GLY A 769 53.01 -5.29 -20.54
N ASP A 770 52.71 -4.00 -20.70
CA ASP A 770 53.68 -2.90 -20.68
C ASP A 770 53.80 -2.27 -19.27
N ARG A 771 54.41 -3.04 -18.37
CA ARG A 771 54.65 -2.60 -16.99
C ARG A 771 55.51 -1.33 -16.88
N PRO A 772 56.60 -1.14 -17.64
CA PRO A 772 57.40 0.09 -17.55
C PRO A 772 56.57 1.34 -17.84
N GLN A 773 55.76 1.31 -18.89
CA GLN A 773 54.91 2.44 -19.25
C GLN A 773 53.76 2.63 -18.25
N SER A 774 53.18 1.54 -17.72
CA SER A 774 52.19 1.59 -16.64
C SER A 774 52.71 2.35 -15.42
N CYS A 775 53.87 1.94 -14.89
CA CYS A 775 54.46 2.59 -13.73
C CYS A 775 54.85 4.04 -13.99
N ARG A 776 55.23 4.39 -15.23
CA ARG A 776 55.49 5.79 -15.61
C ARG A 776 54.23 6.64 -15.48
N TRP A 777 53.11 6.22 -16.08
CA TRP A 777 51.85 6.97 -16.02
C TRP A 777 51.30 7.08 -14.60
N LEU A 778 51.32 5.99 -13.83
CA LEU A 778 50.83 5.99 -12.45
C LEU A 778 51.64 6.92 -11.54
N ARG A 779 52.99 6.92 -11.66
CA ARG A 779 53.85 7.82 -10.88
C ARG A 779 53.64 9.28 -11.24
N GLU A 780 53.47 9.57 -12.53
CA GLU A 780 53.20 10.93 -12.99
C GLU A 780 51.85 11.42 -12.45
N GLY A 781 50.80 10.61 -12.58
CA GLY A 781 49.46 10.92 -12.07
C GLY A 781 49.48 11.16 -10.56
N LEU A 782 50.13 10.28 -9.78
CA LEU A 782 50.21 10.40 -8.33
C LEU A 782 51.00 11.65 -7.92
N SER A 783 52.14 11.92 -8.54
CA SER A 783 52.96 13.10 -8.23
C SER A 783 52.21 14.41 -8.49
N ARG A 784 51.47 14.49 -9.60
CA ARG A 784 50.64 15.66 -9.91
C ARG A 784 49.45 15.78 -8.94
N ALA A 785 48.78 14.67 -8.63
CA ALA A 785 47.65 14.67 -7.69
C ALA A 785 48.06 15.12 -6.28
N GLU A 786 49.20 14.63 -5.77
CA GLU A 786 49.74 14.99 -4.45
C GLU A 786 50.14 16.47 -4.34
N LYS A 787 50.53 17.10 -5.45
CA LYS A 787 50.81 18.55 -5.49
C LYS A 787 49.54 19.39 -5.50
N ARG A 788 48.43 18.86 -6.03
CA ARG A 788 47.21 19.62 -6.33
C ARG A 788 46.11 19.46 -5.28
N PHE A 789 46.02 18.31 -4.64
CA PHE A 789 44.94 17.95 -3.72
C PHE A 789 45.47 17.59 -2.33
N GLU A 790 44.58 17.65 -1.35
CA GLU A 790 44.90 17.21 0.02
C GLU A 790 45.19 15.69 0.05
N PRO A 791 46.01 15.20 1.00
CA PRO A 791 46.44 13.79 1.04
C PRO A 791 45.30 12.76 1.07
N ASP A 792 44.13 13.13 1.60
CA ASP A 792 42.95 12.27 1.73
C ASP A 792 42.02 12.34 0.49
N TYR A 793 42.40 13.06 -0.56
CA TYR A 793 41.61 13.17 -1.77
C TYR A 793 41.46 11.78 -2.45
N PRO A 794 40.24 11.32 -2.80
CA PRO A 794 39.99 9.94 -3.25
C PRO A 794 40.89 9.47 -4.39
N LEU A 795 41.18 10.33 -5.37
CA LEU A 795 42.02 9.98 -6.52
C LEU A 795 43.46 9.59 -6.12
N ILE A 796 44.03 10.20 -5.08
CA ILE A 796 45.37 9.85 -4.58
C ILE A 796 45.36 8.41 -4.06
N LYS A 797 44.31 8.04 -3.33
CA LYS A 797 44.13 6.67 -2.82
C LYS A 797 43.98 5.66 -3.95
N ASP A 798 43.18 5.98 -4.97
CA ASP A 798 42.97 5.10 -6.13
C ASP A 798 44.27 4.87 -6.91
N LEU A 799 45.06 5.94 -7.15
CA LEU A 799 46.35 5.85 -7.82
C LEU A 799 47.37 5.01 -7.04
N ARG A 800 47.41 5.16 -5.70
CA ARG A 800 48.28 4.32 -4.83
C ARG A 800 47.88 2.85 -4.89
N ASN A 801 46.57 2.55 -4.79
CA ASN A 801 46.06 1.18 -4.91
C ASN A 801 46.44 0.55 -6.26
N LEU A 802 46.29 1.30 -7.37
CA LEU A 802 46.69 0.83 -8.70
C LEU A 802 48.20 0.59 -8.79
N MET A 803 49.03 1.48 -8.21
CA MET A 803 50.47 1.29 -8.15
C MET A 803 50.86 0.03 -7.37
N GLU A 804 50.20 -0.27 -6.26
CA GLU A 804 50.41 -1.50 -5.50
C GLU A 804 50.01 -2.73 -6.32
N GLN A 805 48.85 -2.71 -6.96
CA GLN A 805 48.35 -3.81 -7.81
C GLN A 805 49.29 -4.13 -8.98
N VAL A 806 49.83 -3.11 -9.64
CA VAL A 806 50.78 -3.30 -10.76
C VAL A 806 52.20 -3.59 -10.25
N GLY A 807 52.49 -3.37 -8.98
CA GLY A 807 53.82 -3.52 -8.37
C GLY A 807 54.78 -2.40 -8.76
N CYS A 808 54.29 -1.17 -8.85
CA CYS A 808 55.05 0.03 -9.22
C CYS A 808 55.75 0.72 -8.04
N GLY A 809 55.92 0.02 -6.91
CA GLY A 809 56.63 0.51 -5.71
C GLY A 809 57.98 1.16 -6.01
N SER A 810 58.43 2.05 -5.10
CA SER A 810 59.54 3.00 -5.29
C SER A 810 60.78 2.38 -5.98
N PRO A 811 61.51 3.16 -6.81
CA PRO A 811 62.71 2.69 -7.51
C PRO A 811 63.76 2.12 -6.56
#